data_AF-A0A3N4P6H6-F1
#
_entry.id   AF-A0A3N4P6H6-F1
#
_cell.length_a   1.000
_cell.length_b   1.000
_cell.length_c   1.000
_cell.angle_alpha   90.00
_cell.angle_beta   90.00
_cell.angle_gamma   90.00
#
_symmetry.space_group_name_H-M   'P 1'
#
loop_
_entity.id
_entity.type
_entity.pdbx_description
1 polymer ?
#
loop_
_entity_poly.entity_id
_entity_poly.type
_entity_poly.pdbx_seq_one_letter_code
_entity_poly.pdbx_strand_id
1 'polypeptide(L)'
;MTKSIYILLSLLISGNVFCQTSIISESDIPKLDSIIKHLEKNYSQSETPNFYSLPQTSASYFEIITKVPNKFLTELKKSDNIEQLKNKFKGLQVDKDLLIIKNAYSNYKKEKKLQIKSFEIGKSQRHIIDSQNYDIQFFLNEKQNTRMYFSVYQEKWGKHKESTIIKGFYLNDDFKLIAIPKQLSDWINYTDLIVKPETSIFYDNDDKSNEFKPYKRTIIDSLVNYYELKTNKPPYRKEQDYIARRNELNEWQSKKEKFADSLYANDRNFKNLLLEALDYAEINKVSNGDLEDFTAQLISEKRALELMRQNRQVGTCSFDNGPIIQQKRIASLASKTQNWNVFIKSFLNIMNDNVSRNANSNIASNARKTYIEELAKLDIDIDKILLGSNVRIADTMRNHYFSDGSKIAKAYANLNSDKQEYFENTVFEIIKDKEIDAFNKLHFYNTLKNYQYFVKDSIERIQLEKDIENLIPFLPKEIKSRIENPNKQLYDLLYREKQTLDNFDIKSSIIANIYSYSFDGDCWQAELIDKNSDGRIIYDLTMAIGEEITPLQNFIDKKNELKSRVEQHSFLQQIINDNRENKVYIKFTTDKSFVNNRNRVTEDMPKELVDELDFENAISLYVSFPKRKYVRFVLLNNRNLLMLGIPKDFELPGYKFEDLMTKEEKSFLSTSYKSFKLFDEKGKMLN
;
A
#
# COMPACT_ATOMS: atom_id res chain seq x y z
N MET A 1 -2.07 26.61 35.98
CA MET A 1 -1.02 25.80 35.31
C MET A 1 -1.02 24.31 35.69
N THR A 2 -2.14 23.75 36.17
CA THR A 2 -2.20 22.37 36.68
C THR A 2 -3.11 21.42 35.88
N LYS A 3 -3.82 21.91 34.84
CA LYS A 3 -4.65 21.05 33.96
C LYS A 3 -3.93 20.53 32.69
N SER A 4 -2.88 21.20 32.21
CA SER A 4 -2.14 20.75 31.02
C SER A 4 -1.13 19.63 31.30
N ILE A 5 -0.69 19.45 32.55
CA ILE A 5 0.24 18.38 32.93
C ILE A 5 -0.46 17.02 33.02
N TYR A 6 -1.73 16.98 33.41
CA TYR A 6 -2.51 15.72 33.47
C TYR A 6 -2.92 15.18 32.09
N ILE A 7 -3.08 16.04 31.08
CA ILE A 7 -3.36 15.59 29.70
C ILE A 7 -2.07 15.05 29.04
N LEU A 8 -0.91 15.63 29.36
CA LEU A 8 0.38 15.11 28.90
C LEU A 8 0.73 13.79 29.60
N LEU A 9 0.44 13.64 30.91
CA LEU A 9 0.63 12.38 31.63
C LEU A 9 -0.38 11.29 31.22
N SER A 10 -1.63 11.62 30.88
CA SER A 10 -2.61 10.61 30.41
C SER A 10 -2.37 10.15 28.97
N LEU A 11 -1.74 10.98 28.13
CA LEU A 11 -1.20 10.56 26.83
C LEU A 11 0.12 9.77 26.95
N LEU A 12 0.88 9.96 28.03
CA LEU A 12 2.07 9.15 28.34
C LEU A 12 1.76 7.85 29.10
N ILE A 13 0.56 7.70 29.68
CA ILE A 13 0.14 6.52 30.47
C ILE A 13 -0.95 5.69 29.74
N SER A 14 -1.43 6.12 28.57
CA SER A 14 -2.22 5.26 27.65
C SER A 14 -1.35 4.49 26.63
N GLY A 15 -0.02 4.66 26.70
CA GLY A 15 0.96 3.73 26.17
C GLY A 15 1.64 2.98 27.32
N ASN A 16 1.74 1.65 27.24
CA ASN A 16 2.44 0.75 28.17
C ASN A 16 1.66 0.27 29.41
N VAL A 17 0.58 -0.49 29.21
CA VAL A 17 0.30 -1.69 30.04
C VAL A 17 -0.25 -2.82 29.16
N PHE A 18 0.51 -3.18 28.13
CA PHE A 18 0.94 -4.57 28.05
C PHE A 18 2.42 -4.46 28.42
N CYS A 19 2.89 -5.19 29.44
CA CYS A 19 4.31 -5.51 29.48
C CYS A 19 4.68 -5.88 28.05
N GLN A 20 5.62 -5.16 27.45
CA GLN A 20 6.22 -5.58 26.21
C GLN A 20 7.00 -6.84 26.59
N THR A 21 6.31 -7.99 26.66
CA THR A 21 6.91 -9.29 26.87
C THR A 21 7.87 -9.43 25.71
N SER A 22 9.17 -9.31 25.98
CA SER A 22 10.19 -9.57 24.99
C SER A 22 9.89 -10.93 24.36
N ILE A 23 10.05 -11.02 23.04
CA ILE A 23 9.88 -12.29 22.33
C ILE A 23 10.95 -13.26 22.81
N ILE A 24 12.17 -12.75 23.06
CA ILE A 24 13.31 -13.52 23.56
C ILE A 24 13.57 -13.14 25.02
N SER A 25 13.61 -14.13 25.91
CA SER A 25 14.07 -13.90 27.29
C SER A 25 15.60 -13.92 27.34
N GLU A 26 16.21 -13.10 28.20
CA GLU A 26 17.67 -13.06 28.33
C GLU A 26 18.26 -14.42 28.73
N SER A 27 17.51 -15.20 29.51
CA SER A 27 17.91 -16.56 29.91
C SER A 27 17.91 -17.59 28.77
N ASP A 28 17.23 -17.31 27.66
CA ASP A 28 17.16 -18.22 26.50
C ASP A 28 18.25 -17.94 25.46
N ILE A 29 18.85 -16.74 25.46
CA ILE A 29 19.88 -16.33 24.49
C ILE A 29 21.01 -17.36 24.41
N PRO A 30 21.68 -17.79 25.52
CA PRO A 30 22.78 -18.74 25.42
C PRO A 30 22.39 -20.10 24.83
N LYS A 31 21.13 -20.52 25.02
CA LYS A 31 20.61 -21.78 24.47
C LYS A 31 20.38 -21.65 22.96
N LEU A 32 19.80 -20.53 22.53
CA LEU A 32 19.62 -20.22 21.11
C LEU A 32 20.96 -20.09 20.40
N ASP A 33 21.94 -19.40 21.00
CA ASP A 33 23.29 -19.25 20.44
C ASP A 33 24.00 -20.61 20.29
N SER A 34 23.75 -21.56 21.20
CA SER A 34 24.26 -22.92 21.04
C SER A 34 23.67 -23.63 19.81
N ILE A 35 22.41 -23.38 19.47
CA ILE A 35 21.78 -23.91 18.25
C ILE A 35 22.34 -23.19 17.03
N ILE A 36 22.48 -21.87 17.09
CA ILE A 36 23.03 -21.05 16.01
C ILE A 36 24.45 -21.49 15.67
N LYS A 37 25.32 -21.74 16.64
CA LYS A 37 26.69 -22.27 16.39
C LYS A 37 26.69 -23.56 15.58
N HIS A 38 25.70 -24.44 15.80
CA HIS A 38 25.56 -25.65 14.99
C HIS A 38 25.09 -25.32 13.56
N LEU A 39 24.15 -24.40 13.41
CA LEU A 39 23.67 -23.93 12.10
C LEU A 39 24.77 -23.21 11.31
N GLU A 40 25.55 -22.35 11.96
CA GLU A 40 26.72 -21.67 11.39
C GLU A 40 27.77 -22.67 10.90
N LYS A 41 28.05 -23.71 11.70
CA LYS A 41 28.93 -24.79 11.29
C LYS A 41 28.40 -25.50 10.03
N ASN A 42 27.11 -25.82 10.00
CA ASN A 42 26.49 -26.46 8.82
C ASN A 42 26.54 -25.54 7.60
N TYR A 43 26.29 -24.24 7.77
CA TYR A 43 26.39 -23.24 6.72
C TYR A 43 27.82 -23.12 6.18
N SER A 44 28.83 -23.06 7.05
CA SER A 44 30.25 -22.98 6.65
C SER A 44 30.73 -24.20 5.84
N GLN A 45 30.04 -25.33 5.98
CA GLN A 45 30.30 -26.58 5.25
C GLN A 45 29.39 -26.74 4.02
N SER A 46 28.41 -25.85 3.84
CA SER A 46 27.46 -25.93 2.73
C SER A 46 28.02 -25.31 1.46
N GLU A 47 27.66 -25.88 0.32
CA GLU A 47 27.94 -25.27 -0.98
C GLU A 47 26.88 -24.22 -1.31
N THR A 48 27.31 -23.02 -1.68
CA THR A 48 26.40 -21.96 -2.13
C THR A 48 25.77 -22.35 -3.48
N PRO A 49 24.45 -22.51 -3.55
CA PRO A 49 23.76 -22.82 -4.79
C PRO A 49 23.81 -21.66 -5.78
N ASN A 50 23.66 -21.96 -7.07
CA ASN A 50 23.42 -20.94 -8.08
C ASN A 50 21.95 -20.53 -8.09
N PHE A 51 21.70 -19.23 -8.00
CA PHE A 51 20.36 -18.65 -8.13
C PHE A 51 20.26 -17.81 -9.39
N TYR A 52 19.03 -17.65 -9.88
CA TYR A 52 18.74 -16.83 -11.06
C TYR A 52 17.64 -15.83 -10.72
N SER A 53 17.71 -14.64 -11.32
CA SER A 53 16.68 -13.60 -11.20
C SER A 53 15.36 -14.05 -11.83
N LEU A 54 14.28 -13.33 -11.52
CA LEU A 54 13.01 -13.52 -12.23
C LEU A 54 13.19 -13.28 -13.74
N PRO A 55 12.50 -14.03 -14.63
CA PRO A 55 12.55 -13.79 -16.05
C PRO A 55 12.10 -12.36 -16.37
N GLN A 56 12.99 -11.57 -16.95
CA GLN A 56 12.76 -10.14 -17.16
C GLN A 56 13.25 -9.67 -18.53
N THR A 57 12.65 -8.59 -19.02
CA THR A 57 13.04 -7.92 -20.28
C THR A 57 12.50 -6.49 -20.29
N SER A 58 12.83 -5.72 -21.33
CA SER A 58 12.20 -4.44 -21.61
C SER A 58 11.11 -4.55 -22.67
N ALA A 59 10.08 -3.74 -22.54
CA ALA A 59 8.92 -3.78 -23.42
C ALA A 59 8.23 -2.42 -23.58
N SER A 60 7.34 -2.34 -24.58
CA SER A 60 6.32 -1.30 -24.68
C SER A 60 4.94 -1.91 -24.46
N TYR A 61 4.16 -1.32 -23.56
CA TYR A 61 2.77 -1.68 -23.35
C TYR A 61 1.90 -1.07 -24.45
N PHE A 62 0.83 -1.77 -24.79
CA PHE A 62 -0.26 -1.25 -25.60
C PHE A 62 -1.61 -1.67 -25.05
N GLU A 63 -2.61 -0.82 -25.26
CA GLU A 63 -4.01 -1.12 -25.01
C GLU A 63 -4.91 -0.42 -26.02
N ILE A 64 -5.95 -1.11 -26.47
CA ILE A 64 -7.00 -0.53 -27.28
C ILE A 64 -8.36 -1.07 -26.86
N ILE A 65 -9.33 -0.16 -26.78
CA ILE A 65 -10.74 -0.46 -26.60
C ILE A 65 -11.42 -0.26 -27.96
N THR A 66 -11.98 -1.31 -28.55
CA THR A 66 -12.53 -1.23 -29.92
C THR A 66 -13.72 -2.14 -30.15
N LYS A 67 -14.68 -1.65 -30.94
CA LYS A 67 -15.80 -2.45 -31.47
C LYS A 67 -15.42 -3.29 -32.69
N VAL A 68 -14.23 -3.10 -33.26
CA VAL A 68 -13.75 -3.81 -34.47
C VAL A 68 -12.43 -4.56 -34.21
N PRO A 69 -12.39 -5.50 -33.25
CA PRO A 69 -11.15 -6.14 -32.78
C PRO A 69 -10.36 -6.85 -33.88
N ASN A 70 -11.04 -7.48 -34.84
CA ASN A 70 -10.39 -8.20 -35.94
C ASN A 70 -9.51 -7.30 -36.81
N LYS A 71 -9.92 -6.04 -37.01
CA LYS A 71 -9.12 -5.05 -37.75
C LYS A 71 -7.83 -4.74 -37.00
N PHE A 72 -7.90 -4.54 -35.69
CA PHE A 72 -6.71 -4.30 -34.87
C PHE A 72 -5.79 -5.51 -34.82
N LEU A 73 -6.31 -6.71 -34.54
CA LEU A 73 -5.51 -7.94 -34.45
C LEU A 73 -4.78 -8.27 -35.76
N THR A 74 -5.41 -8.01 -36.91
CA THR A 74 -4.77 -8.22 -38.22
C THR A 74 -3.58 -7.28 -38.41
N GLU A 75 -3.69 -6.03 -37.97
CA GLU A 75 -2.63 -5.04 -38.08
C GLU A 75 -1.53 -5.27 -37.03
N LEU A 76 -1.90 -5.62 -35.80
CA LEU A 76 -0.99 -5.98 -34.72
C LEU A 76 0.00 -7.07 -35.15
N LYS A 77 -0.48 -8.09 -35.85
CA LYS A 77 0.33 -9.22 -36.36
C LYS A 77 1.18 -8.87 -37.59
N LYS A 78 0.85 -7.79 -38.31
CA LYS A 78 1.59 -7.33 -39.50
C LYS A 78 2.63 -6.26 -39.16
N SER A 79 2.38 -5.48 -38.12
CA SER A 79 3.21 -4.33 -37.77
C SER A 79 4.57 -4.75 -37.23
N ASP A 80 5.63 -4.12 -37.73
CA ASP A 80 7.00 -4.36 -37.27
C ASP A 80 7.22 -3.81 -35.85
N ASN A 81 6.53 -2.72 -35.52
CA ASN A 81 6.66 -2.01 -34.25
C ASN A 81 5.39 -1.23 -33.89
N ILE A 82 5.34 -0.77 -32.65
CA ILE A 82 4.19 -0.05 -32.08
C ILE A 82 3.91 1.30 -32.76
N GLU A 83 4.91 1.94 -33.39
CA GLU A 83 4.74 3.25 -34.06
C GLU A 83 3.88 3.15 -35.32
N GLN A 84 3.92 2.01 -36.03
CA GLN A 84 3.03 1.78 -37.18
C GLN A 84 1.55 1.73 -36.74
N LEU A 85 1.27 1.09 -35.59
CA LEU A 85 -0.09 0.98 -35.06
C LEU A 85 -0.62 2.32 -34.56
N LYS A 86 0.26 3.11 -33.93
CA LYS A 86 -0.05 4.45 -33.44
C LYS A 86 -0.61 5.37 -34.52
N ASN A 87 -0.18 5.28 -35.76
CA ASN A 87 -0.71 6.15 -36.81
C ASN A 87 -2.10 5.70 -37.30
N LYS A 88 -2.44 4.42 -37.13
CA LYS A 88 -3.65 3.81 -37.68
C LYS A 88 -4.83 3.78 -36.71
N PHE A 89 -4.56 3.76 -35.40
CA PHE A 89 -5.58 3.60 -34.36
C PHE A 89 -5.57 4.75 -33.36
N LYS A 90 -6.57 5.64 -33.43
CA LYS A 90 -6.67 6.85 -32.58
C LYS A 90 -6.71 6.55 -31.09
N GLY A 91 -7.48 5.54 -30.67
CA GLY A 91 -7.57 5.08 -29.28
C GLY A 91 -6.46 4.14 -28.79
N LEU A 92 -5.39 3.94 -29.57
CA LEU A 92 -4.27 3.11 -29.11
C LEU A 92 -3.49 3.83 -28.01
N GLN A 93 -3.55 3.28 -26.80
CA GLN A 93 -2.73 3.67 -25.67
C GLN A 93 -1.38 2.98 -25.79
N VAL A 94 -0.30 3.71 -25.49
CA VAL A 94 1.07 3.21 -25.53
C VAL A 94 1.83 3.71 -24.31
N ASP A 95 2.66 2.84 -23.73
CA ASP A 95 3.59 3.21 -22.65
C ASP A 95 4.93 2.49 -22.86
N LYS A 96 6.02 3.25 -23.00
CA LYS A 96 7.30 2.72 -23.50
C LYS A 96 8.35 2.57 -22.42
N ASP A 97 9.43 1.85 -22.72
CA ASP A 97 10.60 1.66 -21.85
C ASP A 97 10.19 1.09 -20.48
N LEU A 98 9.40 0.01 -20.50
CA LEU A 98 8.95 -0.67 -19.31
C LEU A 98 9.87 -1.83 -18.99
N LEU A 99 10.34 -1.91 -17.75
CA LEU A 99 10.85 -3.16 -17.19
C LEU A 99 9.65 -4.06 -16.91
N ILE A 100 9.66 -5.27 -17.46
CA ILE A 100 8.62 -6.27 -17.22
C ILE A 100 9.22 -7.58 -16.72
N ILE A 101 8.44 -8.28 -15.89
CA ILE A 101 8.74 -9.66 -15.50
C ILE A 101 7.66 -10.62 -15.98
N LYS A 102 8.07 -11.87 -16.23
CA LYS A 102 7.18 -13.00 -16.47
C LYS A 102 7.18 -13.89 -15.25
N ASN A 103 6.02 -14.06 -14.62
CA ASN A 103 5.86 -14.84 -13.40
C ASN A 103 4.80 -15.94 -13.58
N ALA A 104 5.02 -17.08 -12.93
CA ALA A 104 4.01 -18.12 -12.74
C ALA A 104 3.59 -18.13 -11.26
N TYR A 105 2.31 -17.96 -10.97
CA TYR A 105 1.79 -17.97 -9.61
C TYR A 105 0.62 -18.95 -9.48
N SER A 106 0.38 -19.47 -8.28
CA SER A 106 -0.82 -20.27 -8.00
C SER A 106 -1.93 -19.35 -7.50
N ASN A 107 -3.11 -19.40 -8.12
CA ASN A 107 -4.27 -18.65 -7.63
C ASN A 107 -4.88 -19.33 -6.37
N TYR A 108 -5.95 -18.76 -5.83
CA TYR A 108 -6.68 -19.31 -4.66
C TYR A 108 -7.25 -20.72 -4.90
N LYS A 109 -7.40 -21.16 -6.16
CA LYS A 109 -7.78 -22.53 -6.54
C LYS A 109 -6.59 -23.46 -6.74
N LYS A 110 -5.37 -23.02 -6.40
CA LYS A 110 -4.10 -23.73 -6.63
C LYS A 110 -3.81 -24.00 -8.12
N GLU A 111 -4.44 -23.24 -9.02
CA GLU A 111 -4.17 -23.30 -10.46
C GLU A 111 -2.96 -22.43 -10.80
N LYS A 112 -2.01 -22.99 -11.57
CA LYS A 112 -0.87 -22.22 -12.09
C LYS A 112 -1.37 -21.23 -13.14
N LYS A 113 -1.07 -19.95 -12.92
CA LYS A 113 -1.40 -18.82 -13.79
C LYS A 113 -0.12 -18.10 -14.21
N LEU A 114 -0.04 -17.79 -15.49
CA LEU A 114 0.93 -16.85 -16.05
C LEU A 114 0.49 -15.40 -15.78
N GLN A 115 1.44 -14.56 -15.38
CA GLN A 115 1.32 -13.12 -15.30
C GLN A 115 2.53 -12.47 -15.96
N ILE A 116 2.29 -11.44 -16.77
CA ILE A 116 3.33 -10.53 -17.25
C ILE A 116 2.96 -9.13 -16.75
N LYS A 117 3.89 -8.47 -16.08
CA LYS A 117 3.64 -7.15 -15.49
C LYS A 117 4.82 -6.22 -15.57
N SER A 118 4.53 -4.92 -15.63
CA SER A 118 5.46 -3.85 -15.30
C SER A 118 5.30 -3.40 -13.84
N PHE A 119 6.01 -2.34 -13.45
CA PHE A 119 6.04 -1.82 -12.10
C PHE A 119 5.69 -0.34 -12.05
N GLU A 120 5.10 0.07 -10.94
CA GLU A 120 4.90 1.48 -10.62
C GLU A 120 6.27 2.09 -10.27
N ILE A 121 6.68 3.11 -11.04
CA ILE A 121 7.92 3.85 -10.83
C ILE A 121 7.57 5.34 -10.85
N GLY A 122 7.80 6.02 -9.73
CA GLY A 122 7.35 7.40 -9.55
C GLY A 122 5.82 7.47 -9.56
N LYS A 123 5.25 8.27 -10.48
CA LYS A 123 3.79 8.41 -10.68
C LYS A 123 3.23 7.55 -11.82
N SER A 124 4.09 6.78 -12.49
CA SER A 124 3.67 5.89 -13.58
C SER A 124 2.91 4.68 -13.03
N GLN A 125 1.86 4.27 -13.72
CA GLN A 125 1.11 3.06 -13.40
C GLN A 125 1.83 1.80 -13.85
N ARG A 126 1.57 0.70 -13.13
CA ARG A 126 1.88 -0.65 -13.61
C ARG A 126 0.86 -1.12 -14.63
N HIS A 127 1.33 -1.97 -15.54
CA HIS A 127 0.52 -2.69 -16.52
C HIS A 127 0.59 -4.17 -16.25
N ILE A 128 -0.52 -4.89 -16.42
CA ILE A 128 -0.62 -6.32 -16.13
C ILE A 128 -1.47 -7.02 -17.19
N ILE A 129 -0.98 -8.16 -17.67
CA ILE A 129 -1.79 -9.22 -18.29
C ILE A 129 -1.65 -10.49 -17.47
N ASP A 130 -2.78 -11.12 -17.11
CA ASP A 130 -2.82 -12.35 -16.34
C ASP A 130 -3.78 -13.37 -16.94
N SER A 131 -3.45 -14.64 -16.73
CA SER A 131 -4.25 -15.79 -17.17
C SER A 131 -5.32 -16.24 -16.17
N GLN A 132 -5.51 -15.48 -15.09
CA GLN A 132 -6.58 -15.76 -14.13
C GLN A 132 -7.94 -15.44 -14.73
N ASN A 133 -8.01 -14.34 -15.47
CA ASN A 133 -9.27 -13.88 -16.05
C ASN A 133 -9.38 -14.13 -17.56
N TYR A 134 -8.25 -14.14 -18.30
CA TYR A 134 -8.26 -14.14 -19.77
C TYR A 134 -7.11 -14.95 -20.35
N ASP A 135 -7.27 -15.52 -21.55
CA ASP A 135 -6.17 -16.21 -22.21
C ASP A 135 -5.07 -15.24 -22.65
N ILE A 136 -3.81 -15.61 -22.37
CA ILE A 136 -2.63 -14.90 -22.84
C ILE A 136 -2.14 -15.56 -24.12
N GLN A 137 -2.16 -14.82 -25.22
CA GLN A 137 -1.59 -15.22 -26.51
C GLN A 137 -0.14 -14.77 -26.60
N PHE A 138 0.71 -15.61 -27.19
CA PHE A 138 2.07 -15.27 -27.59
C PHE A 138 2.16 -15.25 -29.12
N PHE A 139 2.80 -14.23 -29.66
CA PHE A 139 3.06 -14.12 -31.09
C PHE A 139 4.53 -13.78 -31.34
N LEU A 140 5.12 -14.51 -32.28
CA LEU A 140 6.47 -14.36 -32.77
C LEU A 140 6.42 -14.21 -34.30
N ASN A 141 7.00 -13.14 -34.82
CA ASN A 141 7.32 -13.02 -36.23
C ASN A 141 8.83 -13.05 -36.40
N GLU A 142 9.37 -14.20 -36.82
CA GLU A 142 10.81 -14.41 -37.01
C GLU A 142 11.42 -13.47 -38.06
N LYS A 143 10.67 -13.12 -39.12
CA LYS A 143 11.17 -12.25 -40.19
C LYS A 143 11.38 -10.80 -39.72
N GLN A 144 10.54 -10.34 -38.81
CA GLN A 144 10.54 -8.96 -38.29
C GLN A 144 11.19 -8.87 -36.90
N ASN A 145 11.60 -10.00 -36.33
CA ASN A 145 12.03 -10.15 -34.93
C ASN A 145 11.04 -9.54 -33.92
N THR A 146 9.74 -9.58 -34.25
CA THR A 146 8.68 -9.01 -33.41
C THR A 146 8.16 -10.07 -32.46
N ARG A 147 8.11 -9.74 -31.17
CA ARG A 147 7.64 -10.63 -30.10
C ARG A 147 6.63 -9.90 -29.24
N MET A 148 5.51 -10.55 -28.95
CA MET A 148 4.48 -9.94 -28.12
C MET A 148 3.70 -10.96 -27.30
N TYR A 149 3.29 -10.54 -26.12
CA TYR A 149 2.27 -11.22 -25.33
C TYR A 149 1.06 -10.31 -25.22
N PHE A 150 -0.14 -10.84 -25.44
CA PHE A 150 -1.37 -10.04 -25.34
C PHE A 150 -2.57 -10.87 -24.94
N SER A 151 -3.56 -10.21 -24.35
CA SER A 151 -4.85 -10.77 -23.99
C SER A 151 -5.96 -10.03 -24.73
N VAL A 152 -7.01 -10.76 -25.07
CA VAL A 152 -8.21 -10.23 -25.71
C VAL A 152 -9.41 -10.59 -24.85
N TYR A 153 -10.24 -9.61 -24.50
CA TYR A 153 -11.48 -9.89 -23.81
C TYR A 153 -12.57 -8.88 -24.13
N GLN A 154 -13.82 -9.33 -24.05
CA GLN A 154 -14.99 -8.51 -24.28
C GLN A 154 -15.45 -7.87 -22.97
N GLU A 155 -15.66 -6.56 -22.98
CA GLU A 155 -16.22 -5.84 -21.84
C GLU A 155 -17.72 -6.16 -21.71
N LYS A 156 -18.10 -6.66 -20.54
CA LYS A 156 -19.47 -7.10 -20.24
C LYS A 156 -20.26 -6.06 -19.46
N TRP A 157 -19.58 -5.10 -18.83
CA TRP A 157 -20.17 -4.15 -17.90
C TRP A 157 -19.67 -2.71 -18.15
N GLY A 158 -20.42 -1.72 -17.67
CA GLY A 158 -19.99 -0.32 -17.73
C GLY A 158 -20.18 0.36 -19.10
N LYS A 159 -19.47 1.48 -19.29
CA LYS A 159 -19.66 2.40 -20.43
C LYS A 159 -19.18 1.85 -21.78
N HIS A 160 -18.33 0.82 -21.77
CA HIS A 160 -17.78 0.19 -22.97
C HIS A 160 -18.38 -1.20 -23.24
N LYS A 161 -19.62 -1.44 -22.77
CA LYS A 161 -20.34 -2.68 -23.02
C LYS A 161 -20.30 -3.01 -24.52
N GLU A 162 -20.00 -4.27 -24.84
CA GLU A 162 -19.85 -4.80 -26.21
C GLU A 162 -18.56 -4.41 -26.95
N SER A 163 -17.71 -3.56 -26.37
CA SER A 163 -16.36 -3.32 -26.89
C SER A 163 -15.40 -4.43 -26.46
N THR A 164 -14.37 -4.64 -27.26
CA THR A 164 -13.28 -5.57 -26.97
C THR A 164 -12.05 -4.79 -26.53
N ILE A 165 -11.47 -5.22 -25.40
CA ILE A 165 -10.21 -4.71 -24.89
C ILE A 165 -9.11 -5.66 -25.34
N ILE A 166 -8.10 -5.10 -26.01
CA ILE A 166 -6.90 -5.81 -26.42
C ILE A 166 -5.71 -5.10 -25.80
N LYS A 167 -4.97 -5.81 -24.95
CA LYS A 167 -3.80 -5.24 -24.27
C LYS A 167 -2.65 -6.22 -24.18
N GLY A 168 -1.43 -5.71 -24.12
CA GLY A 168 -0.25 -6.55 -24.13
C GLY A 168 1.07 -5.79 -24.11
N PHE A 169 2.14 -6.52 -24.34
CA PHE A 169 3.51 -6.03 -24.36
C PHE A 169 4.20 -6.41 -25.67
N TYR A 170 4.73 -5.42 -26.38
CA TYR A 170 5.75 -5.60 -27.40
C TYR A 170 7.11 -5.75 -26.71
N LEU A 171 7.75 -6.89 -26.87
CA LEU A 171 9.05 -7.15 -26.25
C LEU A 171 10.16 -6.58 -27.12
N ASN A 172 11.12 -5.90 -26.48
CA ASN A 172 12.35 -5.49 -27.14
C ASN A 172 13.34 -6.66 -27.27
N ASP A 173 13.27 -7.60 -26.33
CA ASP A 173 14.15 -8.76 -26.20
C ASP A 173 13.40 -9.94 -25.56
N ASP A 174 13.95 -11.16 -25.69
CA ASP A 174 13.45 -12.33 -24.95
C ASP A 174 13.58 -12.14 -23.43
N PHE A 175 12.71 -12.81 -22.67
CA PHE A 175 12.86 -12.87 -21.21
C PHE A 175 14.16 -13.58 -20.86
N LYS A 176 15.01 -12.93 -20.07
CA LYS A 176 16.30 -13.45 -19.61
C LYS A 176 16.23 -13.80 -18.13
N LEU A 177 16.83 -14.95 -17.78
CA LEU A 177 17.21 -15.31 -16.42
C LEU A 177 18.66 -14.89 -16.24
N ILE A 178 18.93 -14.00 -15.28
CA ILE A 178 20.28 -13.50 -15.02
C ILE A 178 20.81 -14.21 -13.78
N ALA A 179 22.04 -14.73 -13.84
CA ALA A 179 22.66 -15.39 -12.69
C ALA A 179 22.86 -14.37 -11.56
N ILE A 180 22.45 -14.73 -10.34
CA ILE A 180 22.62 -13.89 -9.16
C ILE A 180 24.09 -13.94 -8.72
N PRO A 181 24.76 -12.78 -8.51
CA PRO A 181 26.16 -12.76 -8.08
C PRO A 181 26.41 -13.58 -6.82
N LYS A 182 27.64 -14.09 -6.70
CA LYS A 182 28.01 -15.05 -5.64
C LYS A 182 27.71 -14.54 -4.23
N GLN A 183 27.93 -13.25 -3.97
CA GLN A 183 27.66 -12.63 -2.68
C GLN A 183 26.17 -12.68 -2.30
N LEU A 184 25.28 -12.32 -3.22
CA LEU A 184 23.84 -12.38 -2.96
C LEU A 184 23.35 -13.83 -2.89
N SER A 185 23.91 -14.72 -3.71
CA SER A 185 23.63 -16.16 -3.63
C SER A 185 24.01 -16.75 -2.27
N ASP A 186 25.12 -16.30 -1.69
CA ASP A 186 25.54 -16.69 -0.34
C ASP A 186 24.54 -16.24 0.74
N TRP A 187 24.01 -15.02 0.63
CA TRP A 187 23.01 -14.50 1.57
C TRP A 187 21.66 -15.22 1.46
N ILE A 188 21.24 -15.54 0.24
CA ILE A 188 20.05 -16.36 0.00
C ILE A 188 20.23 -17.75 0.64
N ASN A 189 21.38 -18.39 0.40
CA ASN A 189 21.68 -19.71 0.97
C ASN A 189 21.69 -19.69 2.50
N TYR A 190 22.35 -18.69 3.08
CA TYR A 190 22.36 -18.48 4.54
C TYR A 190 20.94 -18.33 5.08
N THR A 191 20.13 -17.47 4.45
CA THR A 191 18.72 -17.26 4.83
C THR A 191 17.95 -18.58 4.84
N ASP A 192 18.04 -19.39 3.78
CA ASP A 192 17.26 -20.62 3.67
C ASP A 192 17.71 -21.70 4.65
N LEU A 193 19.02 -21.81 4.92
CA LEU A 193 19.56 -22.77 5.91
C LEU A 193 19.17 -22.41 7.34
N ILE A 194 19.16 -21.12 7.67
CA ILE A 194 18.81 -20.63 9.00
C ILE A 194 17.30 -20.63 9.24
N VAL A 195 16.51 -20.17 8.27
CA VAL A 195 15.05 -20.00 8.42
C VAL A 195 14.27 -21.27 8.12
N LYS A 196 14.77 -22.13 7.23
CA LYS A 196 14.09 -23.35 6.77
C LYS A 196 12.67 -23.06 6.28
N PRO A 197 12.52 -22.38 5.13
CA PRO A 197 11.25 -21.84 4.65
C PRO A 197 10.12 -22.87 4.49
N GLU A 198 10.43 -24.15 4.34
CA GLU A 198 9.49 -25.27 4.34
C GLU A 198 8.80 -25.53 5.70
N THR A 199 9.31 -24.97 6.79
CA THR A 199 8.75 -25.16 8.14
C THR A 199 7.34 -24.59 8.22
N SER A 200 6.32 -25.41 8.54
CA SER A 200 4.99 -24.88 8.82
C SER A 200 4.86 -24.41 10.27
N ILE A 201 4.39 -23.17 10.45
CA ILE A 201 4.05 -22.66 11.78
C ILE A 201 2.78 -23.33 12.29
N PHE A 202 1.74 -23.38 11.47
CA PHE A 202 0.44 -23.97 11.82
C PHE A 202 0.24 -25.32 11.14
N TYR A 203 -0.52 -26.21 11.77
CA TYR A 203 -0.78 -27.56 11.26
C TYR A 203 -1.93 -27.66 10.26
N ASP A 204 -2.76 -26.62 10.16
CA ASP A 204 -3.81 -26.55 9.15
C ASP A 204 -3.23 -26.19 7.78
N ASN A 205 -3.51 -27.05 6.79
CA ASN A 205 -3.09 -26.86 5.39
C ASN A 205 -4.13 -26.09 4.55
N ASP A 206 -5.29 -25.75 5.13
CA ASP A 206 -6.40 -25.13 4.41
C ASP A 206 -6.81 -23.78 5.02
N ASP A 207 -7.03 -22.79 4.15
CA ASP A 207 -7.81 -21.61 4.45
C ASP A 207 -9.17 -22.08 4.94
N LYS A 208 -9.36 -22.11 6.26
CA LYS A 208 -10.71 -22.26 6.84
C LYS A 208 -11.51 -21.05 6.35
N SER A 209 -12.23 -21.24 5.25
CA SER A 209 -13.39 -20.42 4.95
C SER A 209 -14.24 -20.41 6.21
N ASN A 210 -14.61 -19.22 6.65
CA ASN A 210 -15.53 -19.00 7.76
C ASN A 210 -16.94 -19.53 7.38
N GLU A 211 -17.08 -20.82 7.11
CA GLU A 211 -18.36 -21.47 7.18
C GLU A 211 -18.80 -21.37 8.63
N PHE A 212 -19.84 -20.56 8.87
CA PHE A 212 -20.51 -20.44 10.15
C PHE A 212 -21.07 -21.80 10.55
N LYS A 213 -20.23 -22.62 11.19
CA LYS A 213 -20.69 -23.84 11.86
C LYS A 213 -21.30 -23.43 13.20
N PRO A 214 -22.51 -23.93 13.54
CA PRO A 214 -23.09 -23.66 14.84
C PRO A 214 -22.12 -24.14 15.93
N TYR A 215 -21.71 -23.20 16.78
CA TYR A 215 -20.73 -23.45 17.83
C TYR A 215 -21.30 -24.45 18.85
N LYS A 216 -20.59 -25.57 19.04
CA LYS A 216 -20.91 -26.60 20.03
C LYS A 216 -20.00 -26.43 21.23
N ARG A 217 -20.59 -26.24 22.42
CA ARG A 217 -19.84 -26.17 23.68
C ARG A 217 -19.04 -27.45 23.90
N THR A 218 -17.82 -27.28 24.39
CA THR A 218 -16.83 -28.32 24.65
C THR A 218 -16.37 -28.28 26.11
N ILE A 219 -15.55 -29.26 26.51
CA ILE A 219 -14.91 -29.27 27.82
C ILE A 219 -13.95 -28.07 28.00
N ILE A 220 -13.38 -27.54 26.92
CA ILE A 220 -12.55 -26.32 26.93
C ILE A 220 -13.39 -25.13 27.41
N ASP A 221 -14.63 -25.01 26.93
CA ASP A 221 -15.53 -23.93 27.35
C ASP A 221 -15.98 -24.10 28.81
N SER A 222 -16.07 -25.35 29.27
CA SER A 222 -16.37 -25.64 30.67
C SER A 222 -15.23 -25.20 31.59
N LEU A 223 -13.97 -25.43 31.20
CA LEU A 223 -12.78 -24.93 31.88
C LEU A 223 -12.77 -23.39 31.94
N VAL A 224 -12.97 -22.72 30.80
CA VAL A 224 -12.98 -21.24 30.74
C VAL A 224 -14.09 -20.68 31.63
N ASN A 225 -15.32 -21.19 31.51
CA ASN A 225 -16.45 -20.73 32.32
C ASN A 225 -16.19 -20.96 33.82
N TYR A 226 -15.62 -22.12 34.20
CA TYR A 226 -15.29 -22.41 35.60
C TYR A 226 -14.28 -21.39 36.15
N TYR A 227 -13.23 -21.10 35.39
CA TYR A 227 -12.23 -20.10 35.74
C TYR A 227 -12.84 -18.70 35.88
N GLU A 228 -13.67 -18.27 34.93
CA GLU A 228 -14.33 -16.95 34.95
C GLU A 228 -15.24 -16.78 36.16
N LEU A 229 -15.96 -17.85 36.54
CA LEU A 229 -16.80 -17.86 37.74
C LEU A 229 -15.96 -17.78 39.02
N LYS A 230 -14.90 -18.60 39.13
CA LYS A 230 -14.05 -18.63 40.35
C LYS A 230 -13.26 -17.35 40.57
N THR A 231 -12.94 -16.63 39.51
CA THR A 231 -12.17 -15.38 39.55
C THR A 231 -13.04 -14.13 39.49
N ASN A 232 -14.37 -14.29 39.51
CA ASN A 232 -15.34 -13.20 39.46
C ASN A 232 -15.09 -12.25 38.27
N LYS A 233 -14.99 -12.79 37.05
CA LYS A 233 -14.83 -11.97 35.84
C LYS A 233 -15.90 -10.89 35.81
N PRO A 234 -15.53 -9.60 35.62
CA PRO A 234 -16.50 -8.51 35.60
C PRO A 234 -17.62 -8.77 34.56
N PRO A 235 -18.91 -8.72 34.95
CA PRO A 235 -20.02 -9.01 34.03
C PRO A 235 -20.17 -7.91 32.99
N TYR A 236 -20.69 -8.26 31.81
CA TYR A 236 -21.03 -7.26 30.80
C TYR A 236 -22.26 -6.44 31.24
N ARG A 237 -22.18 -5.11 31.11
CA ARG A 237 -23.27 -4.17 31.40
C ARG A 237 -23.53 -3.35 30.14
N LYS A 238 -24.76 -3.40 29.62
CA LYS A 238 -25.14 -2.76 28.34
C LYS A 238 -24.90 -1.25 28.32
N GLU A 239 -25.03 -0.59 29.47
CA GLU A 239 -24.90 0.87 29.61
C GLU A 239 -23.48 1.35 29.92
N GLN A 240 -22.51 0.44 30.04
CA GLN A 240 -21.13 0.79 30.40
C GLN A 240 -20.36 1.34 29.20
N ASP A 241 -19.62 2.43 29.42
CA ASP A 241 -18.70 2.99 28.44
C ASP A 241 -17.59 1.99 28.06
N TYR A 242 -17.18 1.99 26.79
CA TYR A 242 -16.18 1.07 26.24
C TYR A 242 -14.84 1.15 26.98
N ILE A 243 -14.37 2.36 27.33
CA ILE A 243 -13.09 2.57 28.00
C ILE A 243 -13.16 2.01 29.42
N ALA A 244 -14.25 2.31 30.14
CA ALA A 244 -14.47 1.79 31.48
C ALA A 244 -14.51 0.25 31.50
N ARG A 245 -15.24 -0.36 30.56
CA ARG A 245 -15.30 -1.83 30.40
C ARG A 245 -13.92 -2.43 30.12
N ARG A 246 -13.15 -1.80 29.23
CA ARG A 246 -11.82 -2.26 28.86
C ARG A 246 -10.87 -2.21 30.07
N ASN A 247 -10.95 -1.16 30.88
CA ASN A 247 -10.13 -1.04 32.09
C ASN A 247 -10.43 -2.14 33.12
N GLU A 248 -11.71 -2.39 33.43
CA GLU A 248 -12.11 -3.48 34.35
C GLU A 248 -11.63 -4.86 33.87
N LEU A 249 -11.78 -5.14 32.57
CA LEU A 249 -11.31 -6.39 31.99
C LEU A 249 -9.79 -6.51 32.01
N ASN A 250 -9.07 -5.42 31.73
CA ASN A 250 -7.60 -5.39 31.79
C ASN A 250 -7.10 -5.63 33.22
N GLU A 251 -7.73 -4.99 34.22
CA GLU A 251 -7.40 -5.21 35.63
C GLU A 251 -7.63 -6.66 36.05
N TRP A 252 -8.76 -7.26 35.67
CA TRP A 252 -9.01 -8.67 35.92
C TRP A 252 -7.98 -9.57 35.21
N GLN A 253 -7.70 -9.32 33.92
CA GLN A 253 -6.72 -10.10 33.17
C GLN A 253 -5.28 -9.96 33.70
N SER A 254 -4.90 -8.80 34.23
CA SER A 254 -3.57 -8.59 34.83
C SER A 254 -3.30 -9.49 36.04
N LYS A 255 -4.36 -10.05 36.65
CA LYS A 255 -4.28 -10.97 37.80
C LYS A 255 -4.43 -12.44 37.37
N LYS A 256 -4.56 -12.72 36.07
CA LYS A 256 -4.88 -14.06 35.53
C LYS A 256 -3.87 -15.11 35.99
N GLU A 257 -2.58 -14.80 35.89
CA GLU A 257 -1.50 -15.71 36.28
C GLU A 257 -1.63 -16.15 37.75
N LYS A 258 -1.74 -15.19 38.67
CA LYS A 258 -1.90 -15.46 40.11
C LYS A 258 -3.14 -16.28 40.43
N PHE A 259 -4.25 -16.01 39.74
CA PHE A 259 -5.49 -16.78 39.92
C PHE A 259 -5.33 -18.22 39.42
N ALA A 260 -4.73 -18.42 38.25
CA ALA A 260 -4.51 -19.73 37.66
C ALA A 260 -3.61 -20.61 38.53
N ASP A 261 -2.51 -20.06 39.06
CA ASP A 261 -1.61 -20.78 39.99
C ASP A 261 -2.36 -21.21 41.26
N SER A 262 -3.09 -20.28 41.88
CA SER A 262 -3.83 -20.54 43.12
C SER A 262 -4.93 -21.59 42.91
N LEU A 263 -5.69 -21.50 41.82
CA LEU A 263 -6.72 -22.49 41.48
C LEU A 263 -6.10 -23.85 41.17
N TYR A 264 -5.00 -23.91 40.43
CA TYR A 264 -4.34 -25.17 40.11
C TYR A 264 -3.80 -25.89 41.36
N ALA A 265 -3.29 -25.13 42.34
CA ALA A 265 -2.79 -25.68 43.59
C ALA A 265 -3.92 -26.15 44.53
N ASN A 266 -5.02 -25.41 44.61
CA ASN A 266 -6.01 -25.56 45.69
C ASN A 266 -7.40 -26.07 45.25
N ASP A 267 -7.74 -26.00 43.96
CA ASP A 267 -9.05 -26.40 43.43
C ASP A 267 -8.91 -27.64 42.52
N ARG A 268 -9.25 -28.82 43.07
CA ARG A 268 -9.19 -30.10 42.34
C ARG A 268 -10.07 -30.11 41.08
N ASN A 269 -11.20 -29.40 41.08
CA ASN A 269 -12.10 -29.38 39.93
C ASN A 269 -11.48 -28.57 38.79
N PHE A 270 -10.87 -27.41 39.08
CA PHE A 270 -10.14 -26.65 38.06
C PHE A 270 -9.01 -27.47 37.47
N LYS A 271 -8.21 -28.15 38.32
CA LYS A 271 -7.12 -29.01 37.88
C LYS A 271 -7.60 -30.16 36.98
N ASN A 272 -8.67 -30.86 37.37
CA ASN A 272 -9.22 -31.95 36.56
C ASN A 272 -9.78 -31.44 35.23
N LEU A 273 -10.54 -30.33 35.24
CA LEU A 273 -11.05 -29.70 34.02
C LEU A 273 -9.93 -29.26 33.07
N LEU A 274 -8.82 -28.74 33.61
CA LEU A 274 -7.66 -28.35 32.80
C LEU A 274 -7.04 -29.56 32.11
N LEU A 275 -6.82 -30.66 32.83
CA LEU A 275 -6.25 -31.88 32.27
C LEU A 275 -7.20 -32.52 31.23
N GLU A 276 -8.49 -32.62 31.53
CA GLU A 276 -9.49 -33.16 30.59
C GLU A 276 -9.63 -32.29 29.33
N ALA A 277 -9.61 -30.96 29.49
CA ALA A 277 -9.66 -30.03 28.36
C ALA A 277 -8.41 -30.12 27.48
N LEU A 278 -7.24 -30.29 28.09
CA LEU A 278 -5.98 -30.47 27.39
C LEU A 278 -5.96 -31.78 26.60
N ASP A 279 -6.37 -32.91 27.20
CA ASP A 279 -6.46 -34.20 26.52
C ASP A 279 -7.47 -34.15 25.36
N TYR A 280 -8.64 -33.53 25.58
CA TYR A 280 -9.63 -33.31 24.53
C TYR A 280 -9.07 -32.47 23.37
N ALA A 281 -8.36 -31.38 23.67
CA ALA A 281 -7.75 -30.50 22.68
C ALA A 281 -6.72 -31.23 21.81
N GLU A 282 -5.84 -32.01 22.43
CA GLU A 282 -4.79 -32.76 21.73
C GLU A 282 -5.35 -33.88 20.83
N ILE A 283 -6.42 -34.56 21.27
CA ILE A 283 -7.12 -35.58 20.48
C ILE A 283 -7.85 -34.96 19.30
N ASN A 284 -8.59 -33.88 19.54
CA ASN A 284 -9.50 -33.29 18.54
C ASN A 284 -8.84 -32.19 17.69
N LYS A 285 -7.58 -31.84 17.96
CA LYS A 285 -6.82 -30.78 17.27
C LYS A 285 -7.53 -29.42 17.31
N VAL A 286 -8.04 -29.06 18.48
CA VAL A 286 -8.75 -27.79 18.74
C VAL A 286 -8.16 -27.12 19.97
N SER A 287 -8.19 -25.79 20.03
CA SER A 287 -7.66 -25.03 21.16
C SER A 287 -8.33 -23.65 21.26
N ASN A 288 -8.13 -22.95 22.38
CA ASN A 288 -8.42 -21.54 22.53
C ASN A 288 -7.31 -20.83 23.33
N GLY A 289 -7.35 -19.49 23.37
CA GLY A 289 -6.32 -18.70 24.05
C GLY A 289 -6.16 -19.00 25.54
N ASP A 290 -7.25 -19.30 26.25
CA ASP A 290 -7.21 -19.57 27.69
C ASP A 290 -6.57 -20.93 28.01
N LEU A 291 -6.94 -22.00 27.28
CA LEU A 291 -6.31 -23.31 27.44
C LEU A 291 -4.81 -23.26 27.10
N GLU A 292 -4.44 -22.53 26.05
CA GLU A 292 -3.03 -22.30 25.69
C GLU A 292 -2.26 -21.63 26.83
N ASP A 293 -2.80 -20.56 27.42
CA ASP A 293 -2.17 -19.83 28.53
C ASP A 293 -2.04 -20.73 29.77
N PHE A 294 -3.11 -21.42 30.18
CA PHE A 294 -3.08 -22.31 31.34
C PHE A 294 -2.10 -23.46 31.14
N THR A 295 -2.05 -24.03 29.93
CA THR A 295 -1.11 -25.10 29.61
C THR A 295 0.33 -24.59 29.68
N ALA A 296 0.62 -23.40 29.14
CA ALA A 296 1.98 -22.84 29.17
C ALA A 296 2.46 -22.59 30.60
N GLN A 297 1.58 -22.01 31.43
CA GLN A 297 1.89 -21.63 32.81
C GLN A 297 1.96 -22.82 33.77
N LEU A 298 0.98 -23.73 33.70
CA LEU A 298 0.74 -24.72 34.76
C LEU A 298 1.17 -26.15 34.40
N ILE A 299 1.35 -26.45 33.11
CA ILE A 299 1.57 -27.83 32.62
C ILE A 299 2.88 -27.97 31.85
N SER A 300 2.98 -27.35 30.68
CA SER A 300 4.13 -27.46 29.78
C SER A 300 4.08 -26.42 28.67
N GLU A 301 5.12 -25.59 28.57
CA GLU A 301 5.33 -24.67 27.45
C GLU A 301 5.38 -25.38 26.10
N LYS A 302 5.95 -26.60 26.04
CA LYS A 302 6.00 -27.41 24.82
C LYS A 302 4.60 -27.84 24.36
N ARG A 303 3.75 -28.31 25.27
CA ARG A 303 2.36 -28.69 24.92
C ARG A 303 1.56 -27.46 24.49
N ALA A 304 1.75 -26.33 25.17
CA ALA A 304 1.08 -25.08 24.81
C ALA A 304 1.47 -24.56 23.41
N LEU A 305 2.75 -24.66 23.04
CA LEU A 305 3.20 -24.34 21.69
C LEU A 305 2.48 -25.19 20.65
N GLU A 306 2.34 -26.49 20.89
CA GLU A 306 1.66 -27.41 19.99
C GLU A 306 0.16 -27.10 19.86
N LEU A 307 -0.51 -26.71 20.95
CA LEU A 307 -1.89 -26.24 20.92
C LEU A 307 -2.07 -24.96 20.08
N MET A 308 -1.20 -23.96 20.27
CA MET A 308 -1.26 -22.70 19.50
C MET A 308 -1.13 -22.95 17.99
N ARG A 309 -0.26 -23.88 17.61
CA ARG A 309 -0.01 -24.26 16.21
C ARG A 309 -1.19 -25.00 15.56
N GLN A 310 -2.16 -25.49 16.34
CA GLN A 310 -3.40 -26.10 15.84
C GLN A 310 -4.52 -25.08 15.61
N ASN A 311 -4.40 -23.86 16.15
CA ASN A 311 -5.48 -22.88 16.23
C ASN A 311 -5.07 -21.54 15.61
N ARG A 312 -4.93 -21.46 14.28
CA ARG A 312 -4.56 -20.23 13.59
C ARG A 312 -5.62 -19.14 13.78
N GLN A 313 -5.22 -17.98 14.31
CA GLN A 313 -6.07 -16.79 14.35
C GLN A 313 -6.01 -16.04 13.02
N VAL A 314 -7.18 -15.72 12.45
CA VAL A 314 -7.32 -14.92 11.22
C VAL A 314 -7.93 -13.57 11.56
N GLY A 315 -7.23 -12.50 11.23
CA GLY A 315 -7.66 -11.14 11.54
C GLY A 315 -8.79 -10.69 10.61
N THR A 316 -9.80 -10.03 11.18
CA THR A 316 -10.98 -9.58 10.41
C THR A 316 -10.75 -8.28 9.63
N CYS A 317 -9.81 -7.45 10.08
CA CYS A 317 -9.43 -6.19 9.43
C CYS A 317 -7.93 -5.88 9.63
N SER A 318 -7.42 -4.84 8.97
CA SER A 318 -5.98 -4.50 8.98
C SER A 318 -5.47 -4.02 10.34
N PHE A 319 -6.36 -3.48 11.18
CA PHE A 319 -6.06 -3.05 12.55
C PHE A 319 -6.17 -4.18 13.58
N ASP A 320 -6.59 -5.38 13.16
CA ASP A 320 -6.64 -6.54 14.03
C ASP A 320 -5.23 -7.04 14.36
N ASN A 321 -4.91 -7.00 15.64
CA ASN A 321 -3.62 -7.43 16.19
C ASN A 321 -3.63 -8.87 16.69
N GLY A 322 -4.77 -9.57 16.72
CA GLY A 322 -4.86 -10.97 17.19
C GLY A 322 -3.82 -11.89 16.54
N PRO A 323 -3.74 -11.96 15.19
CA PRO A 323 -2.78 -12.84 14.51
C PRO A 323 -1.31 -12.53 14.82
N ILE A 324 -0.95 -11.25 14.98
CA ILE A 324 0.45 -10.88 15.29
C ILE A 324 0.77 -11.12 16.77
N ILE A 325 -0.20 -10.97 17.66
CA ILE A 325 -0.06 -11.31 19.09
C ILE A 325 0.12 -12.82 19.24
N GLN A 326 -0.66 -13.64 18.51
CA GLN A 326 -0.48 -15.09 18.50
C GLN A 326 0.92 -15.47 18.00
N GLN A 327 1.39 -14.90 16.89
CA GLN A 327 2.73 -15.20 16.40
C GLN A 327 3.83 -14.83 17.40
N LYS A 328 3.68 -13.73 18.14
CA LYS A 328 4.60 -13.38 19.24
C LYS A 328 4.61 -14.42 20.35
N ARG A 329 3.44 -14.91 20.76
CA ARG A 329 3.32 -15.99 21.76
C ARG A 329 3.99 -17.26 21.25
N ILE A 330 3.78 -17.63 19.98
CA ILE A 330 4.42 -18.78 19.33
C ILE A 330 5.94 -18.61 19.30
N ALA A 331 6.45 -17.47 18.85
CA ALA A 331 7.89 -17.20 18.82
C ALA A 331 8.50 -17.28 20.23
N SER A 332 7.84 -16.69 21.23
CA SER A 332 8.31 -16.72 22.62
C SER A 332 8.30 -18.12 23.24
N LEU A 333 7.28 -18.94 22.99
CA LEU A 333 7.29 -20.34 23.46
C LEU A 333 8.29 -21.19 22.68
N ALA A 334 8.45 -20.94 21.38
CA ALA A 334 9.40 -21.66 20.55
C ALA A 334 10.86 -21.37 20.93
N SER A 335 11.19 -20.14 21.35
CA SER A 335 12.52 -19.82 21.87
C SER A 335 12.81 -20.57 23.18
N LYS A 336 11.89 -20.52 24.15
CA LYS A 336 12.01 -21.21 25.44
C LYS A 336 12.13 -22.73 25.32
N THR A 337 11.36 -23.30 24.39
CA THR A 337 11.35 -24.75 24.11
C THR A 337 12.42 -25.18 23.11
N GLN A 338 13.29 -24.25 22.67
CA GLN A 338 14.40 -24.50 21.73
C GLN A 338 13.95 -25.05 20.36
N ASN A 339 12.72 -24.74 19.95
CA ASN A 339 12.21 -25.07 18.62
C ASN A 339 12.62 -24.00 17.61
N TRP A 340 13.89 -24.04 17.19
CA TRP A 340 14.52 -23.01 16.35
C TRP A 340 13.70 -22.66 15.10
N ASN A 341 13.29 -23.65 14.31
CA ASN A 341 12.64 -23.40 13.02
C ASN A 341 11.31 -22.65 13.19
N VAL A 342 10.52 -23.01 14.21
CA VAL A 342 9.27 -22.31 14.53
C VAL A 342 9.57 -20.92 15.07
N PHE A 343 10.57 -20.80 15.96
CA PHE A 343 10.99 -19.53 16.53
C PHE A 343 11.39 -18.51 15.45
N ILE A 344 12.39 -18.81 14.64
CA ILE A 344 12.95 -17.85 13.68
C ILE A 344 11.91 -17.46 12.62
N LYS A 345 11.13 -18.41 12.11
CA LYS A 345 10.11 -18.13 11.10
C LYS A 345 8.93 -17.34 11.68
N SER A 346 8.49 -17.62 12.90
CA SER A 346 7.47 -16.79 13.57
C SER A 346 8.01 -15.38 13.89
N PHE A 347 9.28 -15.26 14.31
CA PHE A 347 9.92 -13.97 14.53
C PHE A 347 9.94 -13.11 13.27
N LEU A 348 10.45 -13.66 12.16
CA LEU A 348 10.49 -12.94 10.89
C LEU A 348 9.08 -12.64 10.37
N ASN A 349 8.08 -13.50 10.61
CA ASN A 349 6.70 -13.19 10.26
C ASN A 349 6.12 -12.02 11.06
N ILE A 350 6.51 -11.86 12.34
CA ILE A 350 6.16 -10.68 13.14
C ILE A 350 6.82 -9.44 12.55
N MET A 351 8.12 -9.51 12.26
CA MET A 351 8.88 -8.41 11.65
C MET A 351 8.24 -7.98 10.33
N ASN A 352 7.92 -8.94 9.47
CA ASN A 352 7.34 -8.71 8.13
C ASN A 352 5.84 -8.40 8.15
N ASP A 353 5.17 -8.49 9.30
CA ASP A 353 3.69 -8.51 9.42
C ASP A 353 3.02 -9.54 8.48
N ASN A 354 3.71 -10.66 8.26
CA ASN A 354 3.27 -11.78 7.41
C ASN A 354 2.38 -12.73 8.21
N VAL A 355 1.13 -12.32 8.44
CA VAL A 355 0.13 -13.07 9.21
C VAL A 355 -1.24 -13.05 8.53
N SER A 356 -2.09 -14.02 8.84
CA SER A 356 -3.40 -14.20 8.19
C SER A 356 -4.40 -13.09 8.55
N ARG A 357 -4.86 -12.32 7.54
CA ARG A 357 -5.91 -11.29 7.65
C ARG A 357 -6.78 -11.24 6.40
N ASN A 358 -8.06 -10.93 6.58
CA ASN A 358 -9.02 -10.79 5.48
C ASN A 358 -8.84 -9.50 4.68
N ALA A 359 -8.42 -8.41 5.34
CA ALA A 359 -8.16 -7.13 4.71
C ALA A 359 -6.90 -6.50 5.31
N ASN A 360 -5.98 -6.03 4.45
CA ASN A 360 -4.71 -5.45 4.84
C ASN A 360 -4.55 -4.04 4.27
N SER A 361 -4.03 -3.12 5.08
CA SER A 361 -3.67 -1.77 4.64
C SER A 361 -2.22 -1.47 5.02
N ASN A 362 -1.50 -0.80 4.11
CA ASN A 362 -0.08 -0.46 4.32
C ASN A 362 0.12 0.45 5.53
N ILE A 363 -0.85 1.31 5.87
CA ILE A 363 -0.81 2.20 7.04
C ILE A 363 -0.69 1.40 8.34
N ALA A 364 -1.57 0.40 8.52
CA ALA A 364 -1.56 -0.42 9.73
C ALA A 364 -0.30 -1.29 9.82
N SER A 365 0.19 -1.79 8.68
CA SER A 365 1.44 -2.55 8.62
C SER A 365 2.64 -1.69 9.01
N ASN A 366 2.79 -0.50 8.44
CA ASN A 366 3.93 0.40 8.70
C ASN A 366 3.99 0.89 10.16
N ALA A 367 2.86 0.96 10.87
CA ALA A 367 2.84 1.36 12.28
C ALA A 367 3.46 0.30 13.23
N ARG A 368 3.44 -0.98 12.85
CA ARG A 368 3.86 -2.10 13.73
C ARG A 368 5.38 -2.16 13.90
N LYS A 369 5.84 -2.49 15.12
CA LYS A 369 7.28 -2.63 15.45
C LYS A 369 7.87 -3.87 14.76
N THR A 370 9.17 -3.82 14.45
CA THR A 370 9.91 -4.94 13.82
C THR A 370 10.53 -5.90 14.83
N TYR A 371 10.76 -5.46 16.08
CA TYR A 371 11.43 -6.21 17.14
C TYR A 371 12.88 -6.63 16.83
N ILE A 372 13.46 -6.13 15.74
CA ILE A 372 14.76 -6.59 15.22
C ILE A 372 15.91 -6.47 16.24
N GLU A 373 15.88 -5.47 17.12
CA GLU A 373 16.87 -5.29 18.19
C GLU A 373 16.94 -6.51 19.13
N GLU A 374 15.85 -7.26 19.30
CA GLU A 374 15.87 -8.51 20.08
C GLU A 374 16.60 -9.62 19.33
N LEU A 375 16.36 -9.76 18.02
CA LEU A 375 17.04 -10.76 17.19
C LEU A 375 18.54 -10.46 17.05
N ALA A 376 18.91 -9.18 17.02
CA ALA A 376 20.29 -8.70 16.97
C ALA A 376 21.12 -9.03 18.23
N LYS A 377 20.49 -9.50 19.31
CA LYS A 377 21.19 -9.99 20.51
C LYS A 377 21.70 -11.42 20.38
N LEU A 378 21.24 -12.17 19.37
CA LEU A 378 21.68 -13.53 19.11
C LEU A 378 22.96 -13.53 18.29
N ASP A 379 23.77 -14.58 18.43
CA ASP A 379 25.04 -14.79 17.70
C ASP A 379 24.80 -15.27 16.25
N ILE A 380 23.98 -14.52 15.51
CA ILE A 380 23.50 -14.84 14.16
C ILE A 380 23.81 -13.68 13.20
N ASP A 381 24.12 -13.99 11.94
CA ASP A 381 24.35 -12.97 10.91
C ASP A 381 23.01 -12.42 10.41
N ILE A 382 22.50 -11.41 11.13
CA ILE A 382 21.20 -10.78 10.79
C ILE A 382 21.23 -10.16 9.39
N ASP A 383 22.39 -9.67 8.94
CA ASP A 383 22.50 -8.93 7.69
C ASP A 383 22.30 -9.86 6.50
N LYS A 384 22.90 -11.06 6.55
CA LYS A 384 22.66 -12.09 5.54
C LYS A 384 21.19 -12.51 5.47
N ILE A 385 20.49 -12.56 6.59
CA ILE A 385 19.05 -12.90 6.63
C ILE A 385 18.20 -11.78 6.03
N LEU A 386 18.41 -10.55 6.49
CA LEU A 386 17.61 -9.41 6.04
C LEU A 386 17.84 -9.11 4.55
N LEU A 387 19.09 -9.10 4.11
CA LEU A 387 19.43 -8.82 2.72
C LEU A 387 19.16 -10.03 1.81
N GLY A 388 19.45 -11.25 2.26
CA GLY A 388 19.16 -12.48 1.52
C GLY A 388 17.67 -12.66 1.25
N SER A 389 16.83 -12.44 2.27
CA SER A 389 15.35 -12.48 2.12
C SER A 389 14.77 -11.31 1.29
N ASN A 390 15.57 -10.30 0.96
CA ASN A 390 15.17 -9.21 0.07
C ASN A 390 15.39 -9.55 -1.41
N VAL A 391 16.34 -10.44 -1.73
CA VAL A 391 16.70 -10.76 -3.12
C VAL A 391 15.55 -11.51 -3.80
N ARG A 392 15.21 -11.10 -5.02
CA ARG A 392 14.14 -11.71 -5.80
C ARG A 392 14.72 -12.68 -6.82
N ILE A 393 14.26 -13.93 -6.75
CA ILE A 393 14.77 -15.04 -7.55
C ILE A 393 13.64 -15.76 -8.29
N ALA A 394 13.97 -16.36 -9.44
CA ALA A 394 13.11 -17.30 -10.14
C ALA A 394 13.10 -18.64 -9.37
N ASP A 395 12.21 -18.76 -8.40
CA ASP A 395 11.97 -20.06 -7.76
C ASP A 395 11.34 -21.02 -8.79
N THR A 396 12.04 -22.12 -9.07
CA THR A 396 11.50 -23.24 -9.86
C THR A 396 11.54 -24.58 -9.12
N MET A 397 12.18 -24.68 -7.95
CA MET A 397 12.34 -25.94 -7.20
C MET A 397 12.59 -25.81 -5.68
N ARG A 398 12.86 -24.61 -5.13
CA ARG A 398 13.29 -24.44 -3.72
C ARG A 398 12.49 -23.34 -3.05
N ASN A 399 11.85 -23.67 -1.92
CA ASN A 399 11.21 -22.67 -1.08
C ASN A 399 12.27 -21.67 -0.59
N HIS A 400 11.98 -20.37 -0.67
CA HIS A 400 12.81 -19.30 -0.12
C HIS A 400 11.98 -18.43 0.84
N TYR A 401 12.58 -17.94 1.92
CA TYR A 401 11.91 -17.00 2.82
C TYR A 401 12.05 -15.56 2.31
N PHE A 402 10.99 -15.02 1.71
CA PHE A 402 10.96 -13.63 1.27
C PHE A 402 10.46 -12.68 2.36
N SER A 403 11.19 -11.58 2.55
CA SER A 403 10.78 -10.46 3.39
C SER A 403 10.20 -9.29 2.57
N ASP A 404 9.53 -8.37 3.24
CA ASP A 404 9.05 -7.12 2.64
C ASP A 404 10.15 -6.04 2.75
N GLY A 405 10.49 -5.40 1.63
CA GLY A 405 11.57 -4.40 1.59
C GLY A 405 11.32 -3.18 2.48
N SER A 406 10.07 -2.77 2.70
CA SER A 406 9.74 -1.71 3.66
C SER A 406 9.97 -2.15 5.11
N LYS A 407 9.76 -3.44 5.41
CA LYS A 407 10.02 -4.00 6.74
C LYS A 407 11.49 -4.18 7.03
N ILE A 408 12.28 -4.61 6.04
CA ILE A 408 13.74 -4.64 6.12
C ILE A 408 14.28 -3.22 6.34
N ALA A 409 13.82 -2.26 5.54
CA ALA A 409 14.16 -0.85 5.69
C ALA A 409 13.87 -0.33 7.11
N LYS A 410 12.66 -0.60 7.63
CA LYS A 410 12.29 -0.22 9.00
C LYS A 410 13.14 -0.95 10.04
N ALA A 411 13.54 -2.19 9.79
CA ALA A 411 14.40 -2.94 10.69
C ALA A 411 15.77 -2.27 10.79
N TYR A 412 16.43 -1.97 9.67
CA TYR A 412 17.70 -1.24 9.67
C TYR A 412 17.61 0.13 10.33
N ALA A 413 16.55 0.90 10.06
CA ALA A 413 16.33 2.20 10.72
C ALA A 413 16.14 2.12 12.25
N ASN A 414 15.85 0.93 12.80
CA ASN A 414 15.77 0.69 14.24
C ASN A 414 17.04 0.05 14.81
N LEU A 415 18.00 -0.37 14.00
CA LEU A 415 19.29 -0.89 14.47
C LEU A 415 20.24 0.27 14.80
N ASN A 416 21.44 -0.06 15.30
CA ASN A 416 22.48 0.93 15.60
C ASN A 416 23.09 1.55 14.32
N SER A 417 23.88 2.62 14.50
CA SER A 417 24.53 3.35 13.41
C SER A 417 25.40 2.47 12.51
N ASP A 418 26.11 1.50 13.08
CA ASP A 418 27.01 0.64 12.32
C ASP A 418 26.24 -0.25 11.33
N LYS A 419 25.07 -0.76 11.74
CA LYS A 419 24.18 -1.52 10.87
C LYS A 419 23.47 -0.65 9.84
N GLN A 420 23.16 0.60 10.19
CA GLN A 420 22.60 1.58 9.28
C GLN A 420 23.59 1.93 8.15
N GLU A 421 24.82 2.28 8.51
CA GLU A 421 25.90 2.57 7.55
C GLU A 421 26.22 1.34 6.68
N TYR A 422 26.28 0.16 7.28
CA TYR A 422 26.47 -1.09 6.53
C TYR A 422 25.38 -1.29 5.48
N PHE A 423 24.11 -1.10 5.86
CA PHE A 423 22.97 -1.24 4.95
C PHE A 423 23.05 -0.25 3.79
N GLU A 424 23.26 1.03 4.08
CA GLU A 424 23.35 2.09 3.07
C GLU A 424 24.46 1.78 2.06
N ASN A 425 25.69 1.54 2.53
CA ASN A 425 26.83 1.23 1.68
C ASN A 425 26.58 -0.04 0.85
N THR A 426 26.04 -1.08 1.46
CA THR A 426 25.75 -2.35 0.78
C THR A 426 24.73 -2.15 -0.35
N VAL A 427 23.64 -1.42 -0.09
CA VAL A 427 22.61 -1.17 -1.10
C VAL A 427 23.13 -0.25 -2.21
N PHE A 428 23.99 0.73 -1.89
CA PHE A 428 24.62 1.58 -2.90
C PHE A 428 25.47 0.73 -3.87
N GLU A 429 26.29 -0.18 -3.34
CA GLU A 429 27.12 -1.06 -4.16
C GLU A 429 26.28 -2.01 -5.02
N ILE A 430 25.20 -2.58 -4.49
CA ILE A 430 24.26 -3.42 -5.27
C ILE A 430 23.65 -2.63 -6.44
N ILE A 431 23.27 -1.37 -6.24
CA ILE A 431 22.68 -0.55 -7.30
C ILE A 431 23.72 -0.19 -8.38
N LYS A 432 24.97 0.08 -7.99
CA LYS A 432 26.08 0.39 -8.90
C LYS A 432 26.58 -0.85 -9.67
N ASP A 433 26.49 -2.04 -9.09
CA ASP A 433 26.98 -3.28 -9.68
C ASP A 433 26.26 -3.60 -11.01
N LYS A 434 27.03 -3.83 -12.08
CA LYS A 434 26.51 -4.11 -13.42
C LYS A 434 26.03 -5.56 -13.59
N GLU A 435 26.42 -6.46 -12.69
CA GLU A 435 26.03 -7.88 -12.74
C GLU A 435 24.63 -8.11 -12.13
N ILE A 436 24.16 -7.18 -11.29
CA ILE A 436 22.82 -7.25 -10.69
C ILE A 436 21.76 -6.93 -11.74
N ASP A 437 20.72 -7.78 -11.80
CA ASP A 437 19.62 -7.61 -12.73
C ASP A 437 18.75 -6.38 -12.44
N ALA A 438 18.02 -5.93 -13.46
CA ALA A 438 17.23 -4.72 -13.41
C ALA A 438 16.15 -4.74 -12.33
N PHE A 439 15.49 -5.88 -12.14
CA PHE A 439 14.43 -6.03 -11.15
C PHE A 439 14.97 -5.98 -9.72
N ASN A 440 16.07 -6.69 -9.42
CA ASN A 440 16.70 -6.59 -8.11
C ASN A 440 17.24 -5.19 -7.82
N LYS A 441 17.83 -4.49 -8.81
CA LYS A 441 18.20 -3.07 -8.65
C LYS A 441 17.02 -2.19 -8.27
N LEU A 442 15.89 -2.33 -8.97
CA LEU A 442 14.66 -1.61 -8.62
C LEU A 442 14.18 -1.96 -7.20
N HIS A 443 14.26 -3.23 -6.81
CA HIS A 443 13.83 -3.70 -5.50
C HIS A 443 14.68 -3.12 -4.37
N PHE A 444 16.00 -3.14 -4.50
CA PHE A 444 16.93 -2.56 -3.54
C PHE A 444 16.84 -1.02 -3.49
N TYR A 445 16.69 -0.36 -4.64
CA TYR A 445 16.42 1.08 -4.70
C TYR A 445 15.15 1.47 -3.94
N ASN A 446 14.05 0.72 -4.12
CA ASN A 446 12.81 0.97 -3.38
C ASN A 446 12.95 0.67 -1.87
N THR A 447 13.75 -0.35 -1.50
CA THR A 447 14.08 -0.65 -0.10
C THR A 447 14.79 0.54 0.55
N LEU A 448 15.80 1.10 -0.13
CA LEU A 448 16.54 2.28 0.33
C LEU A 448 15.66 3.53 0.47
N LYS A 449 14.72 3.76 -0.46
CA LYS A 449 13.72 4.84 -0.33
C LYS A 449 12.79 4.66 0.86
N ASN A 450 12.39 3.42 1.16
CA ASN A 450 11.64 3.14 2.39
C ASN A 450 12.48 3.37 3.64
N TYR A 451 13.78 3.06 3.59
CA TYR A 451 14.69 3.31 4.71
C TYR A 451 14.80 4.80 4.99
N GLN A 452 15.01 5.62 3.96
CA GLN A 452 14.94 7.09 4.05
C GLN A 452 13.67 7.59 4.76
N TYR A 453 12.51 6.98 4.46
CA TYR A 453 11.26 7.34 5.13
C TYR A 453 11.26 7.04 6.65
N PHE A 454 11.94 5.98 7.08
CA PHE A 454 12.02 5.57 8.50
C PHE A 454 13.16 6.21 9.28
N VAL A 455 14.17 6.79 8.62
CA VAL A 455 15.22 7.60 9.27
C VAL A 455 14.59 8.75 10.05
N LYS A 456 14.90 8.82 11.34
CA LYS A 456 14.31 9.80 12.27
C LYS A 456 14.97 11.16 12.18
N ASP A 457 16.29 11.19 11.97
CA ASP A 457 17.04 12.43 11.85
C ASP A 457 16.72 13.12 10.52
N SER A 458 16.26 14.37 10.59
CA SER A 458 15.83 15.09 9.40
C SER A 458 17.00 15.51 8.50
N ILE A 459 18.19 15.73 9.05
CA ILE A 459 19.38 16.15 8.30
C ILE A 459 19.93 14.95 7.54
N GLU A 460 20.10 13.82 8.23
CA GLU A 460 20.49 12.54 7.64
C GLU A 460 19.54 12.13 6.52
N ARG A 461 18.22 12.25 6.76
CA ARG A 461 17.20 11.93 5.75
C ARG A 461 17.31 12.79 4.48
N ILE A 462 17.66 14.07 4.61
CA ILE A 462 17.86 14.99 3.47
C ILE A 462 19.17 14.65 2.74
N GLN A 463 20.22 14.27 3.48
CA GLN A 463 21.49 13.87 2.88
C GLN A 463 21.30 12.57 2.08
N LEU A 464 20.64 11.58 2.67
CA LEU A 464 20.30 10.32 2.02
C LEU A 464 19.41 10.51 0.79
N GLU A 465 18.53 11.51 0.76
CA GLU A 465 17.77 11.88 -0.44
C GLU A 465 18.69 12.19 -1.62
N LYS A 466 19.71 13.02 -1.39
CA LYS A 466 20.71 13.39 -2.41
C LYS A 466 21.55 12.19 -2.82
N ASP A 467 21.91 11.33 -1.86
CA ASP A 467 22.70 10.14 -2.15
C ASP A 467 21.90 9.14 -2.99
N ILE A 468 20.60 8.98 -2.72
CA ILE A 468 19.67 8.21 -3.56
C ILE A 468 19.56 8.81 -4.97
N GLU A 469 19.49 10.13 -5.11
CA GLU A 469 19.46 10.80 -6.42
C GLU A 469 20.73 10.50 -7.23
N ASN A 470 21.90 10.47 -6.58
CA ASN A 470 23.18 10.13 -7.21
C ASN A 470 23.25 8.67 -7.71
N LEU A 471 22.34 7.79 -7.27
CA LEU A 471 22.26 6.40 -7.73
C LEU A 471 21.44 6.24 -9.02
N ILE A 472 20.59 7.22 -9.36
CA ILE A 472 19.71 7.17 -10.54
C ILE A 472 20.47 6.85 -11.84
N PRO A 473 21.67 7.42 -12.11
CA PRO A 473 22.42 7.12 -13.33
C PRO A 473 22.85 5.65 -13.48
N PHE A 474 22.92 4.88 -12.39
CA PHE A 474 23.31 3.47 -12.39
C PHE A 474 22.13 2.51 -12.56
N LEU A 475 20.91 3.03 -12.53
CA LEU A 475 19.71 2.25 -12.78
C LEU A 475 19.55 1.97 -14.29
N PRO A 476 18.98 0.81 -14.66
CA PRO A 476 18.62 0.49 -16.03
C PRO A 476 17.74 1.56 -16.67
N LYS A 477 17.84 1.73 -18.00
CA LYS A 477 17.15 2.78 -18.77
C LYS A 477 15.64 2.82 -18.49
N GLU A 478 15.02 1.65 -18.40
CA GLU A 478 13.58 1.48 -18.18
C GLU A 478 13.13 2.02 -16.82
N ILE A 479 14.00 1.98 -15.82
CA ILE A 479 13.77 2.52 -14.48
C ILE A 479 14.14 4.00 -14.45
N LYS A 480 15.38 4.30 -14.86
CA LYS A 480 15.98 5.64 -14.85
C LYS A 480 15.08 6.67 -15.56
N SER A 481 14.63 6.37 -16.77
CA SER A 481 13.82 7.29 -17.58
C SER A 481 12.50 7.70 -16.93
N ARG A 482 11.93 6.85 -16.05
CA ARG A 482 10.69 7.15 -15.32
C ARG A 482 10.92 7.93 -14.03
N ILE A 483 12.08 7.75 -13.41
CA ILE A 483 12.47 8.54 -12.24
C ILE A 483 12.81 9.97 -12.69
N GLU A 484 13.62 10.11 -13.74
CA GLU A 484 14.02 11.41 -14.29
C GLU A 484 12.87 12.15 -14.98
N ASN A 485 11.91 11.42 -15.56
CA ASN A 485 10.68 11.99 -16.11
C ASN A 485 9.43 11.34 -15.48
N PRO A 486 8.95 11.85 -14.34
CA PRO A 486 7.75 11.35 -13.68
C PRO A 486 6.47 11.42 -14.54
N ASN A 487 6.47 12.26 -15.59
CA ASN A 487 5.35 12.46 -16.50
C ASN A 487 5.49 11.66 -17.81
N LYS A 488 6.49 10.76 -17.91
CA LYS A 488 6.77 9.99 -19.13
C LYS A 488 5.55 9.25 -19.67
N GLN A 489 4.75 8.64 -18.79
CA GLN A 489 3.56 7.91 -19.21
C GLN A 489 2.51 8.82 -19.89
N LEU A 490 2.33 10.06 -19.41
CA LEU A 490 1.45 11.03 -20.06
C LEU A 490 1.98 11.40 -21.45
N TYR A 491 3.29 11.60 -21.59
CA TYR A 491 3.93 11.86 -22.88
C TYR A 491 3.79 10.69 -23.87
N ASP A 492 3.91 9.45 -23.39
CA ASP A 492 3.74 8.26 -24.22
C ASP A 492 2.28 8.06 -24.63
N LEU A 493 1.32 8.38 -23.74
CA LEU A 493 -0.12 8.36 -24.02
C LEU A 493 -0.52 9.45 -25.03
N LEU A 494 -0.08 10.69 -24.81
CA LEU A 494 -0.38 11.87 -25.63
C LEU A 494 0.67 12.11 -26.71
N TYR A 495 1.27 11.06 -27.25
CA TYR A 495 2.38 11.17 -28.21
C TYR A 495 2.08 12.02 -29.45
N ARG A 496 0.80 12.12 -29.86
CA ARG A 496 0.36 12.96 -30.99
C ARG A 496 0.33 14.46 -30.65
N GLU A 497 0.21 14.78 -29.37
CA GLU A 497 0.05 16.14 -28.84
C GLU A 497 1.27 16.57 -28.03
N LYS A 498 2.38 15.85 -28.15
CA LYS A 498 3.62 16.11 -27.41
C LYS A 498 4.10 17.57 -27.57
N GLN A 499 4.10 18.09 -28.80
CA GLN A 499 4.51 19.47 -29.07
C GLN A 499 3.59 20.49 -28.37
N THR A 500 2.29 20.21 -28.31
CA THR A 500 1.32 21.04 -27.59
C THR A 500 1.57 20.98 -26.09
N LEU A 501 1.82 19.78 -25.55
CA LEU A 501 2.12 19.56 -24.14
C LEU A 501 3.45 20.23 -23.72
N ASP A 502 4.42 20.31 -24.62
CA ASP A 502 5.72 20.97 -24.39
C ASP A 502 5.61 22.48 -24.14
N ASN A 503 4.44 23.10 -24.36
CA ASN A 503 4.18 24.50 -23.98
C ASN A 503 3.90 24.69 -22.48
N PHE A 504 3.81 23.59 -21.72
CA PHE A 504 3.43 23.61 -20.31
C PHE A 504 4.51 23.03 -19.40
N ASP A 505 4.63 23.60 -18.20
CA ASP A 505 5.26 22.94 -17.06
C ASP A 505 4.25 22.02 -16.39
N ILE A 506 4.53 20.71 -16.42
CA ILE A 506 3.65 19.68 -15.86
C ILE A 506 3.99 19.49 -14.38
N LYS A 507 3.14 19.98 -13.48
CA LYS A 507 3.31 19.81 -12.02
C LYS A 507 3.08 18.38 -11.58
N SER A 508 2.08 17.74 -12.16
CA SER A 508 1.77 16.34 -11.90
C SER A 508 0.98 15.74 -13.06
N SER A 509 1.10 14.44 -13.26
CA SER A 509 0.20 13.67 -14.11
C SER A 509 -0.02 12.28 -13.56
N ILE A 510 -1.15 11.65 -13.92
CA ILE A 510 -1.51 10.29 -13.49
C ILE A 510 -2.43 9.56 -14.49
N ILE A 511 -2.23 8.24 -14.53
CA ILE A 511 -2.94 7.17 -15.26
C ILE A 511 -4.44 7.32 -15.44
N ALA A 512 -5.36 7.39 -14.48
CA ALA A 512 -5.89 6.27 -13.72
C ALA A 512 -7.40 6.03 -13.98
N ASN A 513 -7.98 4.99 -13.37
CA ASN A 513 -9.43 4.87 -13.24
C ASN A 513 -9.89 5.69 -12.02
N ILE A 514 -10.76 6.69 -12.23
CA ILE A 514 -11.22 7.58 -11.15
C ILE A 514 -12.74 7.54 -11.00
N TYR A 515 -13.19 7.69 -9.74
CA TYR A 515 -14.59 7.86 -9.38
C TYR A 515 -14.73 9.14 -8.56
N SER A 516 -15.10 10.25 -9.21
CA SER A 516 -15.18 11.57 -8.59
C SER A 516 -16.58 12.19 -8.74
N TYR A 517 -16.74 13.44 -8.31
CA TYR A 517 -17.96 14.24 -8.53
C TYR A 517 -18.04 14.84 -9.93
N SER A 518 -16.94 14.85 -10.70
CA SER A 518 -16.88 15.40 -12.06
C SER A 518 -16.69 14.34 -13.13
N PHE A 519 -16.19 13.15 -12.78
CA PHE A 519 -15.85 12.11 -13.75
C PHE A 519 -15.97 10.70 -13.16
N ASP A 520 -16.16 9.71 -14.03
CA ASP A 520 -16.27 8.30 -13.70
C ASP A 520 -15.75 7.45 -14.88
N GLY A 521 -14.61 6.79 -14.70
CA GLY A 521 -13.97 5.92 -15.69
C GLY A 521 -12.46 6.09 -15.78
N ASP A 522 -11.85 5.50 -16.81
CA ASP A 522 -10.44 5.67 -17.15
C ASP A 522 -10.20 7.06 -17.74
N CYS A 523 -9.20 7.76 -17.21
CA CYS A 523 -8.83 9.10 -17.67
C CYS A 523 -7.38 9.41 -17.33
N TRP A 524 -6.72 10.22 -18.14
CA TRP A 524 -5.50 10.87 -17.72
C TRP A 524 -5.83 12.17 -16.98
N GLN A 525 -5.05 12.47 -15.95
CA GLN A 525 -5.12 13.75 -15.26
C GLN A 525 -3.77 14.46 -15.32
N ALA A 526 -3.79 15.78 -15.42
CA ALA A 526 -2.58 16.59 -15.45
C ALA A 526 -2.82 17.99 -14.86
N GLU A 527 -1.85 18.46 -14.07
CA GLU A 527 -1.78 19.85 -13.62
C GLU A 527 -0.75 20.60 -14.47
N LEU A 528 -1.25 21.53 -15.30
CA LEU A 528 -0.43 22.24 -16.29
C LEU A 528 -0.29 23.73 -15.94
N ILE A 529 0.90 24.28 -16.18
CA ILE A 529 1.20 25.71 -16.06
C ILE A 529 1.80 26.20 -17.38
N ASP A 530 1.39 27.36 -17.88
CA ASP A 530 2.04 27.97 -19.06
C ASP A 530 3.52 28.28 -18.75
N LYS A 531 4.46 27.82 -19.58
CA LYS A 531 5.93 27.96 -19.37
C LYS A 531 6.47 29.40 -19.23
N ASN A 532 5.66 30.40 -19.58
CA ASN A 532 6.01 31.82 -19.52
C ASN A 532 5.02 32.62 -18.66
N SER A 533 4.38 31.98 -17.69
CA SER A 533 3.45 32.63 -16.76
C SER A 533 4.07 32.84 -15.38
N ASP A 534 3.36 33.57 -14.51
CA ASP A 534 3.73 33.73 -13.10
C ASP A 534 3.44 32.46 -12.24
N GLY A 535 2.90 31.41 -12.86
CA GLY A 535 2.60 30.14 -12.22
C GLY A 535 1.44 30.17 -11.21
N ARG A 536 0.63 31.24 -11.18
CA ARG A 536 -0.53 31.34 -10.28
C ARG A 536 -1.78 30.66 -10.81
N ILE A 537 -1.92 30.55 -12.13
CA ILE A 537 -3.00 29.80 -12.78
C ILE A 537 -2.47 28.42 -13.15
N ILE A 538 -3.14 27.40 -12.63
CA ILE A 538 -2.88 25.99 -12.88
C ILE A 538 -4.12 25.41 -13.56
N TYR A 539 -3.93 24.65 -14.62
CA TYR A 539 -5.01 23.93 -15.30
C TYR A 539 -5.05 22.50 -14.79
N ASP A 540 -6.12 22.13 -14.07
CA ASP A 540 -6.37 20.81 -13.49
C ASP A 540 -7.26 20.00 -14.46
N LEU A 541 -6.61 19.23 -15.32
CA LEU A 541 -7.25 18.51 -16.42
C LEU A 541 -7.64 17.10 -15.99
N THR A 542 -8.81 16.64 -16.43
CA THR A 542 -9.29 15.26 -16.29
C THR A 542 -9.94 14.82 -17.61
N MET A 543 -9.29 13.92 -18.34
CA MET A 543 -9.60 13.69 -19.76
C MET A 543 -9.78 12.20 -20.04
N ALA A 544 -10.93 11.83 -20.60
CA ALA A 544 -11.33 10.44 -20.73
C ALA A 544 -10.41 9.62 -21.65
N ILE A 545 -10.21 8.35 -21.29
CA ILE A 545 -9.58 7.32 -22.12
C ILE A 545 -10.67 6.29 -22.44
N GLY A 546 -11.03 6.14 -23.72
CA GLY A 546 -12.08 5.22 -24.17
C GLY A 546 -11.76 4.60 -25.54
N GLU A 547 -12.76 4.53 -26.43
CA GLU A 547 -12.54 4.12 -27.83
C GLU A 547 -11.61 5.10 -28.58
N GLU A 548 -11.61 6.36 -28.15
CA GLU A 548 -10.61 7.37 -28.51
C GLU A 548 -10.07 8.02 -27.22
N ILE A 549 -8.80 8.39 -27.25
CA ILE A 549 -8.20 9.18 -26.16
C ILE A 549 -8.68 10.62 -26.35
N THR A 550 -9.29 11.21 -25.31
CA THR A 550 -9.71 12.61 -25.36
C THR A 550 -8.47 13.50 -25.50
N PRO A 551 -8.38 14.32 -26.55
CA PRO A 551 -7.17 15.08 -26.84
C PRO A 551 -7.01 16.28 -25.92
N LEU A 552 -5.76 16.67 -25.66
CA LEU A 552 -5.41 17.93 -25.02
C LEU A 552 -6.00 19.13 -25.78
N GLN A 553 -6.15 19.03 -27.11
CA GLN A 553 -6.70 20.09 -27.96
C GLN A 553 -8.08 20.60 -27.50
N ASN A 554 -8.95 19.73 -26.98
CA ASN A 554 -10.25 20.16 -26.43
C ASN A 554 -10.11 21.22 -25.35
N PHE A 555 -9.08 21.10 -24.51
CA PHE A 555 -8.76 22.11 -23.51
C PHE A 555 -8.11 23.34 -24.15
N ILE A 556 -7.18 23.16 -25.09
CA ILE A 556 -6.50 24.28 -25.77
C ILE A 556 -7.48 25.24 -26.44
N ASP A 557 -8.51 24.71 -27.08
CA ASP A 557 -9.56 25.49 -27.75
C ASP A 557 -10.33 26.40 -26.78
N LYS A 558 -10.36 26.06 -25.49
CA LYS A 558 -11.05 26.83 -24.42
C LYS A 558 -10.11 27.57 -23.49
N LYS A 559 -8.81 27.24 -23.48
CA LYS A 559 -7.82 27.72 -22.50
C LYS A 559 -7.81 29.25 -22.35
N ASN A 560 -7.75 29.97 -23.48
CA ASN A 560 -7.64 31.43 -23.47
C ASN A 560 -8.91 32.10 -22.94
N GLU A 561 -10.09 31.58 -23.27
CA GLU A 561 -11.36 32.05 -22.74
C GLU A 561 -11.44 31.86 -21.22
N LEU A 562 -11.10 30.65 -20.74
CA LEU A 562 -11.10 30.31 -19.31
C LEU A 562 -10.14 31.19 -18.52
N LYS A 563 -8.91 31.36 -19.04
CA LYS A 563 -7.88 32.21 -18.44
C LYS A 563 -8.36 33.66 -18.35
N SER A 564 -8.85 34.21 -19.46
CA SER A 564 -9.34 35.59 -19.54
C SER A 564 -10.45 35.87 -18.53
N ARG A 565 -11.44 34.96 -18.39
CA ARG A 565 -12.54 35.12 -17.43
C ARG A 565 -12.06 35.14 -15.97
N VAL A 566 -11.04 34.36 -15.63
CA VAL A 566 -10.44 34.37 -14.28
C VAL A 566 -9.59 35.63 -14.06
N GLU A 567 -8.80 36.04 -15.05
CA GLU A 567 -7.93 37.22 -14.99
C GLU A 567 -8.72 38.54 -14.90
N GLN A 568 -9.88 38.61 -15.55
CA GLN A 568 -10.72 39.82 -15.58
C GLN A 568 -11.62 39.95 -14.35
N HIS A 569 -11.83 38.89 -13.57
CA HIS A 569 -12.76 38.93 -12.44
C HIS A 569 -12.13 39.61 -11.22
N SER A 570 -12.60 40.82 -10.89
CA SER A 570 -11.92 41.68 -9.90
C SER A 570 -11.83 41.09 -8.49
N PHE A 571 -12.91 40.47 -7.98
CA PHE A 571 -12.87 39.85 -6.66
C PHE A 571 -11.98 38.60 -6.59
N LEU A 572 -12.00 37.73 -7.61
CA LEU A 572 -11.06 36.62 -7.71
C LEU A 572 -9.61 37.12 -7.71
N GLN A 573 -9.30 38.16 -8.48
CA GLN A 573 -7.97 38.76 -8.47
C GLN A 573 -7.59 39.32 -7.10
N GLN A 574 -8.52 39.89 -6.35
CA GLN A 574 -8.26 40.29 -4.97
C GLN A 574 -7.90 39.09 -4.09
N ILE A 575 -8.66 37.99 -4.17
CA ILE A 575 -8.39 36.75 -3.42
C ILE A 575 -7.01 36.17 -3.79
N ILE A 576 -6.67 36.15 -5.07
CA ILE A 576 -5.41 35.58 -5.57
C ILE A 576 -4.22 36.46 -5.16
N ASN A 577 -4.38 37.77 -5.16
CA ASN A 577 -3.31 38.71 -4.85
C ASN A 577 -3.17 39.02 -3.35
N ASP A 578 -4.12 38.61 -2.52
CA ASP A 578 -4.08 38.73 -1.05
C ASP A 578 -2.83 38.05 -0.46
N ASN A 579 -2.41 36.93 -1.05
CA ASN A 579 -1.19 36.24 -0.65
C ASN A 579 -0.45 35.69 -1.88
N ARG A 580 0.87 35.87 -1.93
CA ARG A 580 1.72 35.38 -3.03
C ARG A 580 1.74 33.86 -3.18
N GLU A 581 1.41 33.11 -2.13
CA GLU A 581 1.28 31.65 -2.17
C GLU A 581 -0.07 31.17 -2.74
N ASN A 582 -1.05 32.06 -2.90
CA ASN A 582 -2.35 31.69 -3.43
C ASN A 582 -2.23 31.29 -4.91
N LYS A 583 -2.89 30.19 -5.27
CA LYS A 583 -2.92 29.69 -6.65
C LYS A 583 -4.33 29.29 -7.02
N VAL A 584 -4.71 29.56 -8.27
CA VAL A 584 -5.99 29.14 -8.83
C VAL A 584 -5.79 27.92 -9.68
N TYR A 585 -6.63 26.92 -9.44
CA TYR A 585 -6.71 25.72 -10.24
C TYR A 585 -8.02 25.75 -11.00
N ILE A 586 -7.94 25.95 -12.32
CA ILE A 586 -9.08 25.89 -13.23
C ILE A 586 -9.28 24.43 -13.61
N LYS A 587 -10.42 23.85 -13.24
CA LYS A 587 -10.75 22.48 -13.60
C LYS A 587 -11.24 22.40 -15.03
N PHE A 588 -10.83 21.37 -15.75
CA PHE A 588 -11.36 21.07 -17.08
C PHE A 588 -11.51 19.56 -17.24
N THR A 589 -12.73 19.12 -17.51
CA THR A 589 -13.07 17.71 -17.63
C THR A 589 -13.60 17.42 -19.02
N THR A 590 -12.84 16.63 -19.80
CA THR A 590 -13.13 16.23 -21.19
C THR A 590 -13.25 17.39 -22.19
N ASP A 591 -14.31 18.19 -22.09
CA ASP A 591 -14.67 19.26 -23.02
C ASP A 591 -15.19 20.54 -22.34
N LYS A 592 -15.32 20.53 -21.00
CA LYS A 592 -15.91 21.64 -20.24
C LYS A 592 -15.28 21.82 -18.87
N SER A 593 -15.37 23.03 -18.33
CA SER A 593 -14.82 23.34 -17.01
C SER A 593 -15.71 22.89 -15.86
N PHE A 594 -17.00 23.22 -15.89
CA PHE A 594 -17.96 22.77 -14.90
C PHE A 594 -18.65 21.46 -15.30
N VAL A 595 -18.55 20.44 -14.44
CA VAL A 595 -19.27 19.17 -14.59
C VAL A 595 -19.96 18.80 -13.28
N ASN A 596 -21.25 18.52 -13.37
CA ASN A 596 -22.06 18.07 -12.25
C ASN A 596 -22.46 16.60 -12.41
N ASN A 597 -21.47 15.70 -12.37
CA ASN A 597 -21.71 14.28 -12.60
C ASN A 597 -22.58 13.71 -11.48
N ARG A 598 -23.70 13.06 -11.83
CA ARG A 598 -24.70 12.51 -10.90
C ARG A 598 -25.22 13.53 -9.89
N ASN A 599 -25.28 14.81 -10.26
CA ASN A 599 -25.72 15.93 -9.40
C ASN A 599 -24.90 16.15 -8.12
N ARG A 600 -23.72 15.53 -7.98
CA ARG A 600 -22.93 15.55 -6.73
C ARG A 600 -22.45 16.94 -6.29
N VAL A 601 -22.37 17.91 -7.19
CA VAL A 601 -21.97 19.28 -6.84
C VAL A 601 -23.16 20.05 -6.29
N THR A 602 -24.35 19.86 -6.89
CA THR A 602 -25.58 20.58 -6.53
C THR A 602 -26.45 19.85 -5.50
N GLU A 603 -26.17 18.58 -5.19
CA GLU A 603 -26.95 17.73 -4.27
C GLU A 603 -27.15 18.36 -2.89
N ASP A 604 -26.10 19.00 -2.35
CA ASP A 604 -26.13 19.61 -1.02
C ASP A 604 -26.58 21.09 -1.04
N MET A 605 -26.79 21.67 -2.22
CA MET A 605 -27.14 23.10 -2.36
C MET A 605 -28.63 23.34 -2.05
N PRO A 606 -29.00 24.51 -1.50
CA PRO A 606 -30.39 24.92 -1.40
C PRO A 606 -31.07 24.87 -2.77
N LYS A 607 -32.27 24.29 -2.84
CA LYS A 607 -32.96 24.06 -4.11
C LYS A 607 -33.24 25.36 -4.85
N GLU A 608 -33.63 26.41 -4.12
CA GLU A 608 -33.90 27.74 -4.66
C GLU A 608 -32.68 28.30 -5.39
N LEU A 609 -31.48 28.05 -4.86
CA LEU A 609 -30.23 28.49 -5.47
C LEU A 609 -29.90 27.67 -6.73
N VAL A 610 -30.12 26.36 -6.71
CA VAL A 610 -29.89 25.50 -7.88
C VAL A 610 -30.82 25.87 -9.03
N ASP A 611 -32.08 26.21 -8.73
CA ASP A 611 -33.08 26.58 -9.72
C ASP A 611 -32.84 27.98 -10.34
N GLU A 612 -32.15 28.89 -9.63
CA GLU A 612 -31.85 30.26 -10.10
C GLU A 612 -30.53 30.35 -10.90
N LEU A 613 -29.52 29.56 -10.55
CA LEU A 613 -28.18 29.72 -11.10
C LEU A 613 -28.00 29.02 -12.47
N ASP A 614 -27.46 29.78 -13.42
CA ASP A 614 -27.04 29.26 -14.72
C ASP A 614 -25.62 28.67 -14.66
N PHE A 615 -25.54 27.34 -14.69
CA PHE A 615 -24.29 26.59 -14.74
C PHE A 615 -23.80 26.33 -16.16
N GLU A 616 -24.54 26.75 -17.19
CA GLU A 616 -24.10 26.66 -18.57
C GLU A 616 -22.83 27.52 -18.76
N ASN A 617 -21.79 26.93 -19.37
CA ASN A 617 -20.48 27.59 -19.54
C ASN A 617 -19.85 28.11 -18.24
N ALA A 618 -20.23 27.57 -17.08
CA ALA A 618 -19.59 27.89 -15.82
C ALA A 618 -18.16 27.31 -15.75
N ILE A 619 -17.31 27.96 -14.95
CA ILE A 619 -15.94 27.55 -14.68
C ILE A 619 -15.87 26.97 -13.28
N SER A 620 -15.50 25.70 -13.16
CA SER A 620 -15.16 25.11 -11.86
C SER A 620 -13.70 25.41 -11.55
N LEU A 621 -13.45 25.99 -10.38
CA LEU A 621 -12.09 26.29 -9.94
C LEU A 621 -11.93 26.09 -8.43
N TYR A 622 -10.69 26.01 -7.97
CA TYR A 622 -10.40 26.16 -6.56
C TYR A 622 -9.19 27.05 -6.35
N VAL A 623 -9.17 27.76 -5.24
CA VAL A 623 -8.01 28.55 -4.81
C VAL A 623 -7.34 27.78 -3.70
N SER A 624 -6.05 27.47 -3.85
CA SER A 624 -5.22 26.97 -2.76
C SER A 624 -4.64 28.14 -1.98
N PHE A 625 -4.66 28.03 -0.66
CA PHE A 625 -4.16 29.02 0.30
C PHE A 625 -3.02 28.41 1.15
N PRO A 626 -2.25 29.24 1.88
CA PRO A 626 -1.28 28.76 2.85
C PRO A 626 -1.86 27.74 3.84
N LYS A 627 -0.97 26.93 4.43
CA LYS A 627 -1.33 25.89 5.41
C LYS A 627 -2.28 24.82 4.85
N ARG A 628 -2.18 24.51 3.54
CA ARG A 628 -2.95 23.47 2.84
C ARG A 628 -4.46 23.66 2.90
N LYS A 629 -4.93 24.90 3.05
CA LYS A 629 -6.35 25.25 2.90
C LYS A 629 -6.66 25.36 1.41
N TYR A 630 -7.84 24.92 0.98
CA TYR A 630 -8.35 25.22 -0.36
C TYR A 630 -9.84 25.47 -0.30
N VAL A 631 -10.33 26.32 -1.20
CA VAL A 631 -11.76 26.66 -1.32
C VAL A 631 -12.18 26.48 -2.77
N ARG A 632 -13.32 25.82 -2.97
CA ARG A 632 -13.89 25.55 -4.28
C ARG A 632 -14.88 26.65 -4.65
N PHE A 633 -14.82 27.07 -5.89
CA PHE A 633 -15.72 28.05 -6.48
C PHE A 633 -16.27 27.57 -7.83
N VAL A 634 -17.40 28.17 -8.20
CA VAL A 634 -17.97 28.10 -9.54
C VAL A 634 -18.14 29.53 -10.03
N LEU A 635 -17.40 29.90 -11.08
CA LEU A 635 -17.56 31.18 -11.75
C LEU A 635 -18.60 31.02 -12.86
N LEU A 636 -19.76 31.62 -12.66
CA LEU A 636 -20.91 31.52 -13.57
C LEU A 636 -20.71 32.37 -14.82
N ASN A 637 -21.56 32.18 -15.82
CA ASN A 637 -21.51 32.92 -17.09
C ASN A 637 -21.76 34.43 -16.89
N ASN A 638 -22.66 34.78 -15.98
CA ASN A 638 -22.95 36.16 -15.59
C ASN A 638 -21.88 36.82 -14.71
N ARG A 639 -20.72 36.18 -14.54
CA ARG A 639 -19.59 36.61 -13.69
C ARG A 639 -19.83 36.59 -12.19
N ASN A 640 -20.94 36.02 -11.71
CA ASN A 640 -21.09 35.76 -10.29
C ASN A 640 -20.22 34.58 -9.86
N LEU A 641 -19.67 34.66 -8.65
CA LEU A 641 -18.81 33.66 -8.06
C LEU A 641 -19.54 32.93 -6.93
N LEU A 642 -19.85 31.66 -7.14
CA LEU A 642 -20.44 30.79 -6.12
C LEU A 642 -19.34 30.06 -5.36
N MET A 643 -19.36 30.13 -4.02
CA MET A 643 -18.51 29.32 -3.15
C MET A 643 -19.22 28.01 -2.78
N LEU A 644 -18.48 26.90 -2.59
CA LEU A 644 -19.06 25.56 -2.33
C LEU A 644 -18.73 24.96 -0.95
N GLY A 645 -17.69 25.43 -0.29
CA GLY A 645 -17.24 24.86 0.98
C GLY A 645 -15.98 25.54 1.50
N ILE A 646 -15.86 25.64 2.82
CA ILE A 646 -14.80 26.42 3.48
C ILE A 646 -14.13 25.63 4.61
N PRO A 647 -12.82 25.79 4.81
CA PRO A 647 -12.16 25.33 6.02
C PRO A 647 -12.70 26.06 7.26
N LYS A 648 -12.54 25.44 8.44
CA LYS A 648 -12.80 26.13 9.70
C LYS A 648 -11.95 27.41 9.80
N ASP A 649 -12.54 28.47 10.36
CA ASP A 649 -11.90 29.76 10.59
C ASP A 649 -11.31 30.35 9.29
N PHE A 650 -11.99 30.13 8.16
CA PHE A 650 -11.63 30.71 6.86
C PHE A 650 -12.33 32.06 6.68
N GLU A 651 -11.58 33.03 6.17
CA GLU A 651 -12.06 34.38 5.92
C GLU A 651 -11.78 34.76 4.46
N LEU A 652 -12.60 35.66 3.92
CA LEU A 652 -12.35 36.34 2.66
C LEU A 652 -12.22 37.85 2.93
N PRO A 653 -11.63 38.64 2.01
CA PRO A 653 -11.61 40.08 2.15
C PRO A 653 -13.01 40.65 2.41
N GLY A 654 -13.23 41.18 3.62
CA GLY A 654 -14.50 41.75 4.06
C GLY A 654 -15.52 40.78 4.68
N TYR A 655 -15.25 39.48 4.79
CA TYR A 655 -16.19 38.49 5.31
C TYR A 655 -15.54 37.50 6.28
N LYS A 656 -16.17 37.33 7.45
CA LYS A 656 -15.76 36.38 8.49
C LYS A 656 -16.31 34.99 8.22
N PHE A 657 -15.78 33.99 8.92
CA PHE A 657 -16.18 32.60 8.76
C PHE A 657 -17.70 32.42 8.95
N GLU A 658 -18.27 33.11 9.92
CA GLU A 658 -19.69 33.10 10.25
C GLU A 658 -20.56 33.66 9.11
N ASP A 659 -20.05 34.66 8.38
CA ASP A 659 -20.74 35.24 7.21
C ASP A 659 -20.75 34.26 6.03
N LEU A 660 -19.67 33.48 5.90
CA LEU A 660 -19.42 32.60 4.75
C LEU A 660 -20.04 31.21 4.89
N MET A 661 -20.18 30.71 6.12
CA MET A 661 -20.70 29.38 6.41
C MET A 661 -22.21 29.31 6.14
N THR A 662 -22.65 28.27 5.43
CA THR A 662 -24.08 28.00 5.21
C THR A 662 -24.58 26.80 6.00
N LYS A 663 -23.76 25.74 6.11
CA LYS A 663 -24.15 24.49 6.78
C LYS A 663 -22.95 23.82 7.43
N GLU A 664 -23.14 23.34 8.66
CA GLU A 664 -22.20 22.47 9.37
C GLU A 664 -22.67 21.01 9.26
N GLU A 665 -21.75 20.12 8.89
CA GLU A 665 -22.00 18.68 8.81
C GLU A 665 -21.04 17.96 9.74
N LYS A 666 -21.60 17.27 10.75
CA LYS A 666 -20.85 16.47 11.72
C LYS A 666 -20.90 15.00 11.34
N SER A 667 -19.73 14.41 11.16
CA SER A 667 -19.55 12.97 11.08
C SER A 667 -18.85 12.45 12.34
N PHE A 668 -18.79 11.14 12.51
CA PHE A 668 -18.07 10.51 13.63
C PHE A 668 -16.57 10.86 13.66
N LEU A 669 -15.97 11.18 12.50
CA LEU A 669 -14.51 11.39 12.38
C LEU A 669 -14.12 12.84 12.07
N SER A 670 -15.04 13.67 11.58
CA SER A 670 -14.74 15.03 11.14
C SER A 670 -15.97 15.92 11.04
N THR A 671 -15.74 17.22 11.11
CA THR A 671 -16.73 18.25 10.80
C THR A 671 -16.36 18.92 9.49
N SER A 672 -17.31 19.06 8.57
CA SER A 672 -17.17 19.82 7.32
C SER A 672 -18.10 21.01 7.29
N TYR A 673 -17.65 22.11 6.67
CA TYR A 673 -18.41 23.34 6.56
C TYR A 673 -18.68 23.64 5.09
N LYS A 674 -19.95 23.67 4.71
CA LYS A 674 -20.40 24.05 3.37
C LYS A 674 -20.59 25.56 3.34
N SER A 675 -20.33 26.14 2.18
CA SER A 675 -20.69 27.51 1.86
C SER A 675 -21.41 27.48 0.53
N PHE A 676 -22.53 28.19 0.43
CA PHE A 676 -23.28 28.40 -0.81
C PHE A 676 -23.50 29.90 -1.02
N LYS A 677 -22.47 30.69 -0.70
CA LYS A 677 -22.47 32.14 -0.83
C LYS A 677 -22.12 32.57 -2.25
N LEU A 678 -22.89 33.51 -2.77
CA LEU A 678 -22.79 34.05 -4.12
C LEU A 678 -22.25 35.49 -4.05
N PHE A 679 -21.24 35.78 -4.85
CA PHE A 679 -20.62 37.11 -4.92
C PHE A 679 -20.74 37.67 -6.33
N ASP A 680 -20.92 38.99 -6.44
CA ASP A 680 -20.76 39.68 -7.72
C ASP A 680 -19.27 39.87 -8.10
N GLU A 681 -19.02 40.42 -9.29
CA GLU A 681 -17.67 40.65 -9.82
C GLU A 681 -16.79 41.52 -8.88
N LYS A 682 -17.41 42.37 -8.06
CA LYS A 682 -16.77 43.31 -7.12
C LYS A 682 -16.63 42.74 -5.70
N GLY A 683 -17.14 41.53 -5.45
CA GLY A 683 -17.04 40.87 -4.15
C GLY A 683 -18.17 41.21 -3.18
N LYS A 684 -19.27 41.81 -3.66
CA LYS A 684 -20.47 41.99 -2.83
C LYS A 684 -21.21 40.66 -2.76
N MET A 685 -21.44 40.17 -1.53
CA MET A 685 -22.27 38.98 -1.28
C MET A 685 -23.74 39.28 -1.59
N LEU A 686 -24.39 38.36 -2.31
CA LEU A 686 -25.75 38.54 -2.85
C LEU A 686 -26.82 37.80 -2.03
N ASN A 687 -26.44 36.83 -1.18
CA ASN A 687 -27.35 35.97 -0.42
C ASN A 687 -26.88 35.66 1.03
#